data_AF-A0AA84Z818-F1
#
_entry.id   AF-A0AA84Z818-F1
#
_cell.length_a   1.000
_cell.length_b   1.000
_cell.length_c   1.000
_cell.angle_alpha   90.00
_cell.angle_beta   90.00
_cell.angle_gamma   90.00
#
_symmetry.space_group_name_H-M   'P 1'
#
loop_
_entity.id
_entity.type
_entity.pdbx_description
1 polymer ?
#
loop_
_entity_poly.entity_id
_entity_poly.type
_entity_poly.pdbx_seq_one_letter_code
_entity_poly.pdbx_strand_id
1 'polypeptide(L)'
;MEDAYTDPLRTELVVVALCKCPDLFPHYLDHLAPSLYPRDSPSWFCLIEFIFHIYRSISKYIVQFTITALTHSLTIEVLAINIANFCVLSPKMIDPIRKALQYDKSSDVKNKAIELMGYLQQLLEIPLTWLSLNQLPSTMNFTSDQLKMKIELFIRERIPHSKWLVHFQKLFKKNLNDPILLVDQVVSSTDQSEPEEVFEEAIKIEDRVNSIEQSLNDLPEEIRKVFKNLEKSVSGDCNNLSADVIDTINELPGIAKSCFKHYSNYPVVYQYLSKFIHFLYNNTSLIVLYKPKIFFKSLLKYVDLPTVLFTNVTLQHQSMDAKIPTILDEHLLKEYLFKFLLEIAFVAPKVVYRHIPVLWLLSAYNATMSSLDQTILTMIYLLEKFSPGSLTQFRYIVWGSSLCKHYQFDIQNNILNHPTLLHEPNVNTLFNVLDDNQLLDSAYNFPLYRRWFTISNSHINDSKIVEINRTHDPCFILHVLYYYLQCFSEDCEKNNSNVIKPAQFLKMFYVKNCLCYAVAGLSSYSKHMRNMARTIIGMYRKLLGLYISGNSTTPNNYDHSERRINLSFKHFPEGQQIAFVLDTLRNSLSHGGGSVLGGGSRKAKSFHISIDSGGRLTKIHANFFIRVLKILSQPENHMFQPIWNCLLAKPAIDLRYVPEFLRLFFSTNNKFTIERQWIVRLCVDSLGDPADYLVMENSLVFKHILCAYSLPSADMGFKFSVLRLLVNATKHSRIVHALIRFHAILLWLSRHATASISSKEQRKLFLCILENIHNALAEKSSNQPIMDIVNLIKDECSVKKESVNLYAIATIPSES
;
A
#
# COMPACT_ATOMS: atom_id res chain seq x y z
N MET A 1 3.21 34.53 31.95
CA MET A 1 3.69 33.26 31.39
C MET A 1 5.16 33.45 31.09
N GLU A 2 6.03 32.57 31.56
CA GLU A 2 7.45 32.60 31.20
C GLU A 2 7.61 32.49 29.68
N ASP A 3 8.47 33.33 29.11
CA ASP A 3 8.68 33.40 27.67
C ASP A 3 9.25 32.08 27.13
N ALA A 4 8.94 31.72 25.88
CA ALA A 4 9.33 30.42 25.32
C ALA A 4 10.86 30.17 25.32
N TYR A 5 11.67 31.24 25.29
CA TYR A 5 13.13 31.18 25.28
C TYR A 5 13.78 30.97 26.66
N THR A 6 12.99 30.83 27.73
CA THR A 6 13.50 30.58 29.09
C THR A 6 13.42 29.11 29.51
N ASP A 7 12.68 28.28 28.79
CA ASP A 7 12.48 26.85 29.09
C ASP A 7 12.92 25.98 27.89
N PRO A 8 13.91 25.08 28.07
CA PRO A 8 14.46 24.27 26.98
C PRO A 8 13.42 23.35 26.31
N LEU A 9 12.40 22.89 27.04
CA LEU A 9 11.35 22.04 26.46
C LEU A 9 10.40 22.85 25.59
N ARG A 10 10.12 24.11 25.96
CA ARG A 10 9.30 25.02 25.16
C ARG A 10 10.04 25.48 23.91
N THR A 11 11.34 25.74 24.01
CA THR A 11 12.16 26.08 22.83
C THR A 11 12.12 24.95 21.81
N GLU A 12 12.32 23.70 22.23
CA GLU A 12 12.27 22.52 21.35
C GLU A 12 10.88 22.36 20.72
N LEU A 13 9.80 22.48 21.49
CA LEU A 13 8.44 22.35 20.98
C LEU A 13 8.11 23.41 19.93
N VAL A 14 8.50 24.66 20.16
CA VAL A 14 8.30 25.75 19.19
C VAL A 14 9.10 25.50 17.91
N VAL A 15 10.36 25.09 18.03
CA VAL A 15 11.24 24.84 16.88
C VAL A 15 10.71 23.69 16.03
N VAL A 16 10.30 22.59 16.66
CA VAL A 16 9.68 21.45 15.96
C VAL A 16 8.39 21.88 15.25
N ALA A 17 7.55 22.69 15.89
CA ALA A 17 6.32 23.20 15.29
C ALA A 17 6.61 24.11 14.06
N LEU A 18 7.58 25.01 14.16
CA LEU A 18 7.98 25.89 13.06
C LEU A 18 8.60 25.11 11.88
N CYS A 19 9.37 24.06 12.14
CA CYS A 19 9.92 23.18 11.10
C CYS A 19 8.83 22.36 10.38
N LYS A 20 7.70 22.07 11.02
CA LYS A 20 6.57 21.35 10.41
C LYS A 20 5.58 22.28 9.70
N CYS A 21 5.45 23.52 10.17
CA CYS A 21 4.47 24.50 9.68
C CYS A 21 5.17 25.81 9.26
N PRO A 22 5.75 25.88 8.05
CA PRO A 22 6.52 27.04 7.61
C PRO A 22 5.70 28.33 7.52
N ASP A 23 4.37 28.26 7.30
CA ASP A 23 3.50 29.43 7.23
C ASP A 23 3.40 30.21 8.56
N LEU A 24 3.62 29.53 9.69
CA LEU A 24 3.59 30.18 11.01
C LEU A 24 4.87 30.97 11.29
N PHE A 25 5.93 30.72 10.53
CA PHE A 25 7.26 31.28 10.74
C PHE A 25 7.31 32.82 10.77
N PRO A 26 6.86 33.54 9.72
CA PRO A 26 6.91 35.01 9.72
C PRO A 26 6.07 35.62 10.83
N HIS A 27 4.90 35.04 11.14
CA HIS A 27 4.02 35.53 12.20
C HIS A 27 4.62 35.34 13.59
N TYR A 28 5.32 34.23 13.82
CA TYR A 28 5.97 33.96 15.09
C TYR A 28 7.15 34.90 15.33
N LEU A 29 7.99 35.12 14.31
CA LEU A 29 9.09 36.09 14.40
C LEU A 29 8.60 37.54 14.62
N ASP A 30 7.51 37.91 13.97
CA ASP A 30 6.86 39.20 14.17
C ASP A 30 6.38 39.42 15.61
N HIS A 31 5.92 38.36 16.27
CA HIS A 31 5.53 38.41 17.68
C HIS A 31 6.74 38.63 18.61
N LEU A 32 7.93 38.13 18.25
CA LEU A 32 9.16 38.32 19.04
C LEU A 32 9.80 39.70 18.83
N ALA A 33 9.47 40.41 17.76
CA ALA A 33 10.07 41.68 17.38
C ALA A 33 10.09 42.76 18.49
N PRO A 34 9.01 42.99 19.28
CA PRO A 34 9.02 43.98 20.35
C PRO A 34 10.03 43.69 21.47
N SER A 35 10.39 42.43 21.69
CA SER A 35 11.33 42.01 22.73
C SER A 35 12.79 42.07 22.29
N LEU A 36 13.05 42.32 21.00
CA LEU A 36 14.39 42.34 20.41
C LEU A 36 15.12 43.67 20.50
N TYR A 37 14.49 44.71 21.05
CA TYR A 37 15.17 45.99 21.25
C TYR A 37 16.42 45.80 22.12
N PRO A 38 17.57 46.37 21.74
CA PRO A 38 18.84 46.06 22.34
C PRO A 38 18.88 46.40 23.82
N ARG A 39 19.13 45.40 24.64
CA ARG A 39 19.33 45.49 26.08
C ARG A 39 20.49 44.58 26.45
N ASP A 40 21.43 45.10 27.21
CA ASP A 40 22.52 44.28 27.76
C ASP A 40 21.99 43.50 28.97
N SER A 41 21.25 42.42 28.70
CA SER A 41 20.64 41.56 29.71
C SER A 41 20.72 40.09 29.29
N PRO A 42 20.84 39.15 30.25
CA PRO A 42 20.90 37.72 29.94
C PRO A 42 19.66 37.24 29.18
N SER A 43 18.49 37.81 29.46
CA SER A 43 17.25 37.51 28.73
C SER A 43 17.31 37.87 27.24
N TRP A 44 17.97 38.98 26.88
CA TRP A 44 18.12 39.39 25.48
C TRP A 44 19.07 38.46 24.74
N PHE A 45 20.17 38.04 25.38
CA PHE A 45 21.07 37.04 24.81
C PHE A 45 20.39 35.68 24.62
N CYS A 46 19.60 35.21 25.60
CA CYS A 46 18.80 33.98 25.44
C CYS A 46 17.80 34.08 24.29
N LEU A 47 17.15 35.24 24.12
CA LEU A 47 16.23 35.46 23.00
C LEU A 47 16.95 35.43 21.64
N ILE A 48 18.13 36.03 21.54
CA ILE A 48 18.94 35.99 20.30
C ILE A 48 19.46 34.57 20.02
N GLU A 49 19.93 33.85 21.03
CA GLU A 49 20.31 32.43 20.91
C GLU A 49 19.14 31.55 20.47
N PHE A 50 17.93 31.82 20.98
CA PHE A 50 16.73 31.13 20.54
C PHE A 50 16.44 31.39 19.05
N ILE A 51 16.62 32.63 18.57
CA ILE A 51 16.49 32.95 17.13
C ILE A 51 17.55 32.22 16.31
N PHE A 52 18.80 32.14 16.77
CA PHE A 52 19.82 31.31 16.12
C PHE A 52 19.42 29.85 16.05
N HIS A 53 18.89 29.29 17.13
CA HIS A 53 18.44 27.91 17.18
C HIS A 53 17.28 27.64 16.21
N ILE A 54 16.33 28.58 16.09
CA ILE A 54 15.26 28.52 15.09
C ILE A 54 15.85 28.49 13.67
N TYR A 55 16.71 29.44 13.30
CA TYR A 55 17.29 29.49 11.95
C TYR A 55 18.25 28.32 11.65
N ARG A 56 18.96 27.79 12.65
CA ARG A 56 19.79 26.57 12.52
C ARG A 56 18.97 25.31 12.29
N SER A 57 17.78 25.23 12.87
CA SER A 57 16.89 24.09 12.65
C SER A 57 16.22 24.17 11.28
N ILE A 58 15.83 25.37 10.84
CA ILE A 58 15.20 25.60 9.54
C ILE A 58 16.18 25.46 8.38
N SER A 59 17.48 25.73 8.58
CA SER A 59 18.48 25.65 7.51
C SER A 59 18.45 24.30 6.78
N LYS A 60 18.13 23.21 7.47
CA LYS A 60 17.98 21.84 6.91
C LYS A 60 16.74 21.64 6.05
N TYR A 61 15.73 22.51 6.16
CA TYR A 61 14.43 22.37 5.49
C TYR A 61 14.18 23.44 4.42
N ILE A 62 15.12 24.37 4.19
CA ILE A 62 14.93 25.49 3.26
C ILE A 62 14.57 24.99 1.87
N VAL A 63 15.27 23.98 1.34
CA VAL A 63 14.96 23.41 0.02
C VAL A 63 13.55 22.84 -0.02
N GLN A 64 13.15 22.07 0.99
CA GLN A 64 11.79 21.54 1.09
C GLN A 64 10.73 22.63 1.10
N PHE A 65 10.96 23.71 1.86
CA PHE A 65 10.05 24.84 1.91
C PHE A 65 9.99 25.58 0.58
N THR A 66 11.12 25.71 -0.14
CA THR A 66 11.11 26.30 -1.49
C THR A 66 10.32 25.45 -2.49
N ILE A 67 10.44 24.12 -2.45
CA ILE A 67 9.67 23.19 -3.29
C ILE A 67 8.17 23.27 -2.94
N THR A 68 7.84 23.30 -1.65
CA THR A 68 6.45 23.44 -1.18
C THR A 68 5.87 24.80 -1.58
N ALA A 69 6.66 25.88 -1.51
CA ALA A 69 6.23 27.19 -1.99
C ALA A 69 6.06 27.21 -3.51
N LEU A 70 6.88 26.48 -4.27
CA LEU A 70 6.74 26.33 -5.72
C LEU A 70 5.43 25.62 -6.11
N THR A 71 4.98 24.63 -5.35
CA THR A 71 3.72 23.91 -5.66
C THR A 71 2.47 24.73 -5.32
N HIS A 72 2.54 25.61 -4.32
CA HIS A 72 1.37 26.34 -3.81
C HIS A 72 1.29 27.82 -4.24
N SER A 73 2.36 28.41 -4.77
CA SER A 73 2.36 29.83 -5.15
C SER A 73 1.74 30.09 -6.52
N LEU A 74 0.89 31.11 -6.60
CA LEU A 74 0.17 31.53 -7.82
C LEU A 74 0.96 32.57 -8.63
N THR A 75 1.94 33.25 -8.02
CA THR A 75 2.73 34.33 -8.64
C THR A 75 4.19 34.31 -8.18
N ILE A 76 5.07 34.86 -9.01
CA ILE A 76 6.51 35.00 -8.71
C ILE A 76 6.76 35.85 -7.46
N GLU A 77 5.87 36.80 -7.15
CA GLU A 77 6.00 37.69 -5.99
C GLU A 77 5.73 36.97 -4.68
N VAL A 78 4.67 36.15 -4.62
CA VAL A 78 4.36 35.33 -3.45
C VAL A 78 5.48 34.32 -3.19
N LEU A 79 6.01 33.70 -4.25
CA LEU A 79 7.13 32.78 -4.15
C LEU A 79 8.40 33.46 -3.61
N ALA A 80 8.77 34.62 -4.17
CA ALA A 80 9.94 35.37 -3.74
C ALA A 80 9.83 35.84 -2.27
N ILE A 81 8.65 36.29 -1.85
CA ILE A 81 8.38 36.68 -0.44
C ILE A 81 8.53 35.48 0.49
N ASN A 82 7.99 34.32 0.12
CA ASN A 82 8.07 33.12 0.94
C ASN A 82 9.52 32.65 1.12
N ILE A 83 10.31 32.63 0.05
CA ILE A 83 11.75 32.31 0.14
C ILE A 83 12.48 33.33 1.03
N ALA A 84 12.19 34.62 0.85
CA ALA A 84 12.79 35.68 1.66
C ALA A 84 12.42 35.58 3.15
N ASN A 85 11.20 35.12 3.48
CA ASN A 85 10.74 34.94 4.87
C ASN A 85 11.59 33.93 5.64
N PHE A 86 12.16 32.91 5.00
CA PHE A 86 12.98 31.88 5.67
C PHE A 86 14.46 32.25 5.79
N CYS A 87 14.94 33.15 4.93
CA CYS A 87 16.37 33.44 4.79
C CYS A 87 16.79 34.76 5.43
N VAL A 88 15.85 35.67 5.66
CA VAL A 88 16.13 37.04 6.16
C VAL A 88 15.12 37.43 7.26
N LEU A 89 15.49 38.45 8.04
CA LEU A 89 14.66 39.02 9.09
C LEU A 89 13.24 39.40 8.61
N SER A 90 12.27 39.19 9.49
CA SER A 90 10.91 39.69 9.29
C SER A 90 10.89 41.23 9.29
N PRO A 91 9.98 41.89 8.54
CA PRO A 91 9.91 43.35 8.48
C PRO A 91 9.91 44.06 9.83
N LYS A 92 9.23 43.49 10.86
CA LYS A 92 9.17 44.10 12.20
C LYS A 92 10.47 43.97 13.00
N MET A 93 11.35 43.03 12.65
CA MET A 93 12.63 42.82 13.35
C MET A 93 13.75 43.74 12.87
N ILE A 94 13.58 44.40 11.71
CA ILE A 94 14.61 45.23 11.09
C ILE A 94 15.00 46.38 12.02
N ASP A 95 14.02 47.09 12.58
CA ASP A 95 14.27 48.25 13.46
C ASP A 95 15.00 47.88 14.77
N PRO A 96 14.56 46.84 15.53
CA PRO A 96 15.30 46.34 16.68
C PRO A 96 16.75 45.95 16.36
N ILE A 97 16.97 45.18 15.29
CA ILE A 97 18.32 44.73 14.91
C ILE A 97 19.18 45.89 14.38
N ARG A 98 18.60 46.86 13.67
CA ARG A 98 19.30 48.10 13.28
C ARG A 98 19.84 48.84 14.49
N LYS A 99 19.01 49.00 15.52
CA LYS A 99 19.41 49.63 16.79
C LYS A 99 20.45 48.79 17.54
N ALA A 100 20.39 47.47 17.46
CA ALA A 100 21.40 46.58 18.05
C ALA A 100 22.77 46.70 17.37
N LEU A 101 22.82 46.83 16.04
CA LEU A 101 24.06 47.04 15.28
C LEU A 101 24.73 48.40 15.57
N GLN A 102 23.93 49.38 15.98
CA GLN A 102 24.37 50.74 16.36
C GLN A 102 24.41 50.94 17.88
N TYR A 103 24.40 49.85 18.65
CA TYR A 103 24.34 49.94 20.11
C TYR A 103 25.71 50.27 20.69
N ASP A 104 25.96 51.55 20.94
CA ASP A 104 27.27 52.04 21.42
C ASP A 104 27.55 51.71 22.90
N LYS A 105 26.52 51.29 23.66
CA LYS A 105 26.64 51.04 25.10
C LYS A 105 27.27 49.69 25.45
N SER A 106 27.25 48.71 24.54
CA SER A 106 27.78 47.36 24.76
C SER A 106 28.34 46.78 23.47
N SER A 107 29.61 46.38 23.49
CA SER A 107 30.24 45.69 22.36
C SER A 107 29.60 44.33 22.08
N ASP A 108 29.06 43.68 23.10
CA ASP A 108 28.62 42.28 23.02
C ASP A 108 27.28 42.16 22.30
N VAL A 109 26.35 43.08 22.59
CA VAL A 109 25.08 43.22 21.85
C VAL A 109 25.34 43.47 20.37
N LYS A 110 26.32 44.34 20.05
CA LYS A 110 26.71 44.67 18.68
C LYS A 110 27.35 43.48 17.97
N ASN A 111 28.29 42.79 18.64
CA ASN A 111 28.95 41.60 18.09
C ASN A 111 27.95 40.48 17.80
N LYS A 112 26.97 40.27 18.70
CA LYS A 112 25.94 39.25 18.49
C LYS A 112 24.98 39.57 17.34
N ALA A 113 24.63 40.84 17.17
CA ALA A 113 23.86 41.28 16.01
C ALA A 113 24.65 41.13 14.69
N ILE A 114 25.97 41.35 14.70
CA ILE A 114 26.86 41.10 13.55
C ILE A 114 26.90 39.61 13.21
N GLU A 115 27.04 38.73 14.22
CA GLU A 115 27.02 37.28 14.04
C GLU A 115 25.72 36.80 13.40
N LEU A 116 24.57 37.34 13.83
CA LEU A 116 23.26 36.98 13.28
C LEU A 116 23.16 37.35 11.80
N MET A 117 23.60 38.56 11.45
CA MET A 117 23.61 39.02 10.05
C MET A 117 24.55 38.18 9.17
N GLY A 118 25.70 37.75 9.70
CA GLY A 118 26.62 36.85 9.00
C GLY A 118 26.01 35.46 8.77
N TYR A 119 25.27 34.94 9.75
CA TYR A 119 24.59 33.66 9.62
C TYR A 119 23.42 33.71 8.62
N LEU A 120 22.59 34.76 8.66
CA LEU A 120 21.52 34.97 7.67
C LEU A 120 22.06 35.08 6.24
N GLN A 121 23.25 35.68 6.08
CA GLN A 121 23.93 35.72 4.79
C GLN A 121 24.26 34.31 4.27
N GLN A 122 24.75 33.42 5.13
CA GLN A 122 25.04 32.02 4.78
C GLN A 122 23.77 31.23 4.46
N LEU A 123 22.67 31.45 5.19
CA LEU A 123 21.39 30.78 4.92
C LEU A 123 20.85 31.08 3.52
N LEU A 124 21.05 32.31 3.05
CA LEU A 124 20.60 32.72 1.72
C LEU A 124 21.39 32.04 0.58
N GLU A 125 22.62 31.55 0.84
CA GLU A 125 23.39 30.80 -0.16
C GLU A 125 22.71 29.48 -0.54
N ILE A 126 21.99 28.84 0.39
CA ILE A 126 21.31 27.54 0.20
C ILE A 126 20.26 27.60 -0.94
N PRO A 127 19.20 28.44 -0.87
CA PRO A 127 18.19 28.50 -1.93
C PRO A 127 18.74 29.08 -3.24
N LEU A 128 19.75 29.96 -3.19
CA LEU A 128 20.38 30.50 -4.40
C LEU A 128 21.19 29.44 -5.16
N THR A 129 21.89 28.56 -4.43
CA THR A 129 22.62 27.41 -4.99
C THR A 129 21.65 26.36 -5.51
N TRP A 130 20.52 26.14 -4.84
CA TRP A 130 19.47 25.25 -5.35
C TRP A 130 18.86 25.77 -6.65
N LEU A 131 18.59 27.09 -6.75
CA LEU A 131 18.05 27.74 -7.95
C LEU A 131 19.05 27.84 -9.11
N SER A 132 20.36 27.78 -8.88
CA SER A 132 21.38 27.73 -9.95
C SER A 132 21.58 26.31 -10.48
N LEU A 133 21.48 25.28 -9.63
CA LEU A 133 21.70 23.89 -10.02
C LEU A 133 20.46 23.22 -10.65
N ASN A 134 19.24 23.62 -10.24
CA ASN A 134 18.01 22.99 -10.71
C ASN A 134 17.27 23.83 -11.76
N GLN A 135 16.75 23.15 -12.78
CA GLN A 135 15.83 23.77 -13.74
C GLN A 135 14.44 23.86 -13.13
N LEU A 136 13.84 25.05 -13.16
CA LEU A 136 12.44 25.23 -12.75
C LEU A 136 11.51 24.44 -13.70
N PRO A 137 10.38 23.90 -13.20
CA PRO A 137 9.42 23.20 -14.03
C PRO A 137 8.96 24.05 -15.23
N SER A 138 8.86 23.45 -16.41
CA SER A 138 8.41 24.11 -17.65
C SER A 138 6.98 24.65 -17.61
N THR A 139 6.24 24.37 -16.55
CA THR A 139 4.89 24.88 -16.26
C THR A 139 4.88 26.31 -15.74
N MET A 140 6.03 26.88 -15.36
CA MET A 140 6.13 28.25 -14.85
C MET A 140 6.51 29.26 -15.94
N ASN A 141 5.81 30.38 -15.99
CA ASN A 141 6.01 31.46 -16.99
C ASN A 141 7.23 32.35 -16.70
N PHE A 142 8.15 31.95 -15.81
CA PHE A 142 9.29 32.77 -15.40
C PHE A 142 10.58 31.95 -15.25
N THR A 143 11.71 32.60 -15.43
CA THR A 143 13.05 31.99 -15.34
C THR A 143 13.63 32.07 -13.92
N SER A 144 14.62 31.21 -13.62
CA SER A 144 15.33 31.24 -12.33
C SER A 144 15.95 32.63 -12.07
N ASP A 145 16.43 33.29 -13.12
CA ASP A 145 17.01 34.64 -13.02
C ASP A 145 15.95 35.71 -12.68
N GLN A 146 14.73 35.62 -13.24
CA GLN A 146 13.63 36.51 -12.87
C GLN A 146 13.23 36.34 -11.39
N LEU A 147 13.25 35.11 -10.89
CA LEU A 147 12.97 34.82 -9.48
C LEU A 147 14.09 35.35 -8.57
N LYS A 148 15.36 35.14 -8.93
CA LYS A 148 16.51 35.70 -8.20
C LYS A 148 16.45 37.23 -8.12
N MET A 149 16.09 37.91 -9.21
CA MET A 149 15.91 39.36 -9.23
C MET A 149 14.79 39.83 -8.27
N LYS A 150 13.67 39.11 -8.22
CA LYS A 150 12.55 39.44 -7.30
C LYS A 150 12.93 39.18 -5.85
N ILE A 151 13.64 38.08 -5.55
CA ILE A 151 14.18 37.79 -4.22
C ILE A 151 15.14 38.90 -3.79
N GLU A 152 16.03 39.35 -4.69
CA GLU A 152 16.97 40.43 -4.40
C GLU A 152 16.24 41.74 -4.04
N LEU A 153 15.14 42.09 -4.72
CA LEU A 153 14.34 43.27 -4.40
C LEU A 153 13.75 43.20 -2.98
N PHE A 154 13.14 42.08 -2.59
CA PHE A 154 12.59 41.93 -1.24
C PHE A 154 13.67 41.93 -0.14
N ILE A 155 14.86 41.43 -0.44
CA ILE A 155 15.98 41.45 0.50
C ILE A 155 16.49 42.88 0.70
N ARG A 156 16.53 43.71 -0.35
CA ARG A 156 16.92 45.12 -0.22
C ARG A 156 16.02 45.88 0.75
N GLU A 157 14.73 45.57 0.78
CA GLU A 157 13.77 46.16 1.71
C GLU A 157 13.93 45.66 3.15
N ARG A 158 14.55 44.48 3.35
CA ARG A 158 14.63 43.79 4.65
C ARG A 158 15.99 43.85 5.35
N ILE A 159 16.96 44.58 4.80
CA ILE A 159 18.29 44.70 5.41
C ILE A 159 18.40 46.00 6.25
N PRO A 160 18.86 45.91 7.51
CA PRO A 160 18.87 47.05 8.42
C PRO A 160 19.94 48.11 8.13
N HIS A 161 21.06 47.77 7.47
CA HIS A 161 22.22 48.66 7.30
C HIS A 161 22.85 48.58 5.90
N SER A 162 23.27 49.72 5.33
CA SER A 162 23.82 49.84 3.96
C SER A 162 25.06 48.99 3.70
N LYS A 163 25.96 48.86 4.69
CA LYS A 163 27.12 47.96 4.61
C LYS A 163 26.72 46.50 4.38
N TRP A 164 25.73 45.99 5.11
CA TRP A 164 25.24 44.61 4.93
C TRP A 164 24.53 44.43 3.60
N LEU A 165 23.85 45.47 3.11
CA LEU A 165 23.23 45.45 1.77
C LEU A 165 24.27 45.19 0.67
N VAL A 166 25.46 45.78 0.76
CA VAL A 166 26.58 45.47 -0.15
C VAL A 166 27.06 44.02 -0.03
N HIS A 167 27.06 43.45 1.18
CA HIS A 167 27.51 42.06 1.41
C HIS A 167 26.52 41.04 0.83
N PHE A 168 25.22 41.26 1.04
CA PHE A 168 24.17 40.42 0.45
C PHE A 168 24.12 40.56 -1.08
N GLN A 169 24.30 41.78 -1.64
CA GLN A 169 24.37 41.99 -3.09
C GLN A 169 25.55 41.29 -3.76
N LYS A 170 26.68 41.13 -3.06
CA LYS A 170 27.82 40.36 -3.59
C LYS A 170 27.49 38.88 -3.78
N LEU A 171 26.57 38.31 -2.99
CA LEU A 171 26.15 36.92 -3.13
C LEU A 171 25.41 36.66 -4.44
N PHE A 172 24.48 37.54 -4.82
CA PHE A 172 23.74 37.43 -6.09
C PHE A 172 24.63 37.54 -7.33
N LYS A 173 25.84 38.10 -7.18
CA LYS A 173 26.85 38.22 -8.25
C LYS A 173 27.88 37.09 -8.25
N LYS A 174 27.86 36.20 -7.27
CA LYS A 174 28.79 35.07 -7.13
C LYS A 174 28.22 33.85 -7.84
N ASN A 175 29.05 33.10 -8.57
CA ASN A 175 28.66 31.82 -9.14
C ASN A 175 28.57 30.78 -8.02
N LEU A 176 27.36 30.49 -7.55
CA LEU A 176 27.09 29.52 -6.48
C LEU A 176 26.80 28.15 -7.11
N ASN A 177 27.81 27.29 -7.21
CA ASN A 177 27.73 25.98 -7.86
C ASN A 177 28.15 24.81 -6.95
N ASP A 178 28.27 25.01 -5.63
CA ASP A 178 28.79 24.00 -4.72
C ASP A 178 27.68 23.04 -4.25
N PRO A 179 27.61 21.79 -4.75
CA PRO A 179 26.54 20.85 -4.40
C PRO A 179 26.64 20.36 -2.94
N ILE A 180 27.81 20.51 -2.30
CA ILE A 180 28.08 20.07 -0.93
C ILE A 180 27.16 20.80 0.07
N LEU A 181 26.79 22.07 -0.20
CA LEU A 181 25.88 22.85 0.65
C LEU A 181 24.45 22.31 0.69
N LEU A 182 24.08 21.43 -0.24
CA LEU A 182 22.74 20.84 -0.35
C LEU A 182 22.66 19.43 0.24
N VAL A 183 23.79 18.83 0.65
CA VAL A 183 23.85 17.43 1.14
C VAL A 183 23.07 17.23 2.44
N ASP A 184 23.06 18.25 3.31
CA ASP A 184 22.37 18.21 4.61
C ASP A 184 20.90 18.66 4.54
N GLN A 185 20.36 18.93 3.34
CA GLN A 185 18.97 19.34 3.15
C GLN A 185 18.05 18.13 3.24
N VAL A 186 17.04 18.23 4.11
CA VAL A 186 15.91 17.32 4.18
C VAL A 186 15.01 17.61 2.99
N VAL A 187 15.30 17.01 1.84
CA VAL A 187 14.31 16.89 0.77
C VAL A 187 13.29 15.89 1.30
N SER A 188 12.13 16.39 1.72
CA SER A 188 11.06 15.47 2.07
C SER A 188 10.67 14.72 0.80
N SER A 189 10.40 13.45 0.96
CA SER A 189 9.71 12.59 0.00
C SER A 189 8.26 13.11 -0.22
N THR A 190 8.12 14.35 -0.70
CA THR A 190 6.88 14.94 -1.20
C THR A 190 6.73 14.78 -2.72
N ASP A 191 7.61 14.00 -3.34
CA ASP A 191 7.16 13.06 -4.37
C ASP A 191 6.52 11.84 -3.68
N GLN A 192 5.48 12.10 -2.90
CA GLN A 192 4.27 11.31 -3.05
C GLN A 192 3.43 11.98 -4.15
N SER A 193 3.97 12.08 -5.37
CA SER A 193 3.23 11.49 -6.46
C SER A 193 2.73 10.15 -5.93
N GLU A 194 1.42 9.86 -6.05
CA GLU A 194 0.93 8.48 -6.07
C GLU A 194 2.07 7.63 -6.61
N PRO A 195 2.54 6.58 -5.90
CA PRO A 195 3.74 5.86 -6.34
C PRO A 195 3.60 5.78 -7.85
N GLU A 196 4.51 6.44 -8.57
CA GLU A 196 4.71 6.01 -9.93
C GLU A 196 4.88 4.54 -9.69
N GLU A 197 3.92 3.77 -10.18
CA GLU A 197 4.10 2.37 -10.42
C GLU A 197 5.38 2.41 -11.27
N VAL A 198 6.53 2.36 -10.61
CA VAL A 198 7.52 1.36 -10.89
C VAL A 198 6.66 0.12 -10.92
N PHE A 199 6.08 -0.12 -12.10
CA PHE A 199 6.10 -1.43 -12.68
C PHE A 199 7.55 -1.87 -12.45
N GLU A 200 7.85 -2.38 -11.26
CA GLU A 200 8.63 -3.59 -11.15
C GLU A 200 7.91 -4.46 -12.15
N GLU A 201 8.48 -4.50 -13.36
CA GLU A 201 7.85 -5.12 -14.50
C GLU A 201 7.30 -6.43 -13.97
N ALA A 202 5.98 -6.53 -13.92
CA ALA A 202 5.33 -7.74 -13.46
C ALA A 202 5.98 -8.82 -14.29
N ILE A 203 6.79 -9.67 -13.64
CA ILE A 203 7.72 -10.57 -14.32
C ILE A 203 6.90 -11.25 -15.39
N LYS A 204 7.17 -10.91 -16.65
CA LYS A 204 6.29 -11.38 -17.72
C LYS A 204 6.35 -12.89 -17.65
N ILE A 205 5.23 -13.55 -17.93
CA ILE A 205 5.22 -15.02 -18.03
C ILE A 205 6.35 -15.46 -18.98
N GLU A 206 6.62 -14.66 -20.01
CA GLU A 206 7.75 -14.77 -20.92
C GLU A 206 9.12 -14.82 -20.21
N ASP A 207 9.40 -13.93 -19.25
CA ASP A 207 10.68 -13.90 -18.52
C ASP A 207 10.85 -15.10 -17.58
N ARG A 208 9.76 -15.55 -16.92
CA ARG A 208 9.75 -16.78 -16.11
C ARG A 208 9.98 -18.03 -16.96
N VAL A 209 9.30 -18.12 -18.11
CA VAL A 209 9.43 -19.26 -19.03
C VAL A 209 10.83 -19.28 -19.65
N ASN A 210 11.37 -18.14 -20.05
CA ASN A 210 12.72 -18.02 -20.59
C ASN A 210 13.79 -18.44 -19.57
N SER A 211 13.66 -18.07 -18.29
CA SER A 211 14.57 -18.49 -17.20
C SER A 211 14.53 -20.01 -16.93
N ILE A 212 13.33 -20.62 -16.99
CA ILE A 212 13.16 -22.07 -16.81
C ILE A 212 13.77 -22.86 -17.99
N GLU A 213 13.59 -22.38 -19.21
CA GLU A 213 14.17 -23.00 -20.41
C GLU A 213 15.70 -22.88 -20.44
N GLN A 214 16.24 -21.75 -19.97
CA GLN A 214 17.69 -21.56 -19.83
C GLN A 214 18.29 -22.49 -18.75
N SER A 215 17.66 -22.60 -17.58
CA SER A 215 18.13 -23.48 -16.50
C SER A 215 17.97 -24.98 -16.79
N LEU A 216 17.05 -25.39 -17.67
CA LEU A 216 17.00 -26.73 -18.26
C LEU A 216 18.22 -27.04 -19.13
N ASN A 217 18.77 -26.02 -19.79
CA ASN A 217 19.92 -26.16 -20.66
C ASN A 217 21.26 -26.26 -19.91
N ASP A 218 21.27 -26.00 -18.61
CA ASP A 218 22.44 -26.17 -17.73
C ASP A 218 22.54 -27.59 -17.12
N LEU A 219 21.50 -28.42 -17.25
CA LEU A 219 21.48 -29.79 -16.74
C LEU A 219 22.18 -30.78 -17.71
N PRO A 220 22.82 -31.85 -17.20
CA PRO A 220 23.38 -32.94 -18.01
C PRO A 220 22.38 -33.53 -19.02
N GLU A 221 22.86 -33.93 -20.19
CA GLU A 221 22.00 -34.45 -21.27
C GLU A 221 21.13 -35.65 -20.84
N GLU A 222 21.67 -36.52 -19.98
CA GLU A 222 20.97 -37.68 -19.43
C GLU A 222 19.71 -37.26 -18.65
N ILE A 223 19.84 -36.25 -17.77
CA ILE A 223 18.74 -35.72 -16.95
C ILE A 223 17.74 -34.96 -17.83
N ARG A 224 18.25 -34.17 -18.80
CA ARG A 224 17.41 -33.39 -19.74
C ARG A 224 16.54 -34.29 -20.61
N LYS A 225 17.07 -35.41 -21.10
CA LYS A 225 16.32 -36.40 -21.89
C LYS A 225 15.16 -36.98 -21.09
N VAL A 226 15.38 -37.36 -19.83
CA VAL A 226 14.32 -37.89 -18.95
C VAL A 226 13.23 -36.86 -18.69
N PHE A 227 13.59 -35.61 -18.35
CA PHE A 227 12.59 -34.56 -18.09
C PHE A 227 11.78 -34.16 -19.34
N LYS A 228 12.42 -34.07 -20.52
CA LYS A 228 11.71 -33.80 -21.79
C LYS A 228 10.79 -34.95 -22.24
N ASN A 229 11.17 -36.20 -21.97
CA ASN A 229 10.32 -37.36 -22.26
C ASN A 229 9.08 -37.41 -21.35
N LEU A 230 9.22 -37.01 -20.08
CA LEU A 230 8.09 -36.88 -19.15
C LEU A 230 7.13 -35.74 -19.53
N GLU A 231 7.63 -34.64 -20.08
CA GLU A 231 6.79 -33.52 -20.48
C GLU A 231 5.85 -33.88 -21.65
N LYS A 232 6.35 -34.67 -22.60
CA LYS A 232 5.56 -35.16 -23.75
C LYS A 232 4.46 -36.16 -23.35
N SER A 233 4.65 -36.92 -22.28
CA SER A 233 3.68 -37.92 -21.82
C SER A 233 2.61 -37.35 -20.89
N VAL A 234 2.93 -36.29 -20.12
CA VAL A 234 1.98 -35.61 -19.22
C VAL A 234 0.92 -34.78 -19.99
N SER A 235 1.17 -34.42 -21.25
CA SER A 235 0.23 -33.63 -22.09
C SER A 235 -0.74 -34.45 -22.96
N GLY A 236 -0.63 -35.79 -23.00
CA GLY A 236 -1.45 -36.66 -23.87
C GLY A 236 -2.47 -37.51 -23.10
N ASP A 237 -3.63 -37.76 -23.70
CA ASP A 237 -4.67 -38.67 -23.16
C ASP A 237 -4.10 -40.09 -22.93
N CYS A 238 -3.92 -40.44 -21.65
CA CYS A 238 -3.22 -41.64 -21.22
C CYS A 238 -4.15 -42.87 -21.16
N ASN A 239 -4.34 -43.56 -22.29
CA ASN A 239 -4.87 -44.93 -22.28
C ASN A 239 -3.83 -46.00 -22.68
N ASN A 240 -2.66 -45.63 -23.23
CA ASN A 240 -1.56 -46.55 -23.52
C ASN A 240 -0.21 -45.89 -23.19
N LEU A 241 0.45 -46.34 -22.12
CA LEU A 241 1.81 -45.91 -21.77
C LEU A 241 2.82 -46.63 -22.69
N SER A 242 3.72 -45.90 -23.35
CA SER A 242 4.78 -46.50 -24.17
C SER A 242 5.87 -47.15 -23.31
N ALA A 243 6.59 -48.15 -23.86
CA ALA A 243 7.69 -48.84 -23.17
C ALA A 243 8.77 -47.87 -22.64
N ASP A 244 9.06 -46.81 -23.40
CA ASP A 244 10.00 -45.75 -23.03
C ASP A 244 9.61 -45.01 -21.72
N VAL A 245 8.30 -44.88 -21.43
CA VAL A 245 7.82 -44.24 -20.20
C VAL A 245 8.05 -45.16 -19.00
N ILE A 246 7.96 -46.47 -19.18
CA ILE A 246 8.21 -47.46 -18.11
C ILE A 246 9.71 -47.53 -17.78
N ASP A 247 10.58 -47.49 -18.79
CA ASP A 247 12.02 -47.46 -18.60
C ASP A 247 12.48 -46.17 -17.92
N THR A 248 11.95 -45.02 -18.33
CA THR A 248 12.21 -43.74 -17.65
C THR A 248 11.71 -43.70 -16.20
N ILE A 249 10.58 -44.36 -15.88
CA ILE A 249 10.09 -44.51 -14.49
C ILE A 249 11.08 -45.33 -13.64
N ASN A 250 11.76 -46.33 -14.22
CA ASN A 250 12.70 -47.20 -13.51
C ASN A 250 14.07 -46.54 -13.24
N GLU A 251 14.55 -45.67 -14.13
CA GLU A 251 15.83 -44.95 -13.96
C GLU A 251 15.75 -43.78 -12.96
N LEU A 252 14.54 -43.26 -12.73
CA LEU A 252 14.31 -42.01 -12.02
C LEU A 252 14.75 -41.96 -10.54
N PRO A 253 14.67 -43.03 -9.72
CA PRO A 253 15.18 -43.00 -8.35
C PRO A 253 16.70 -42.82 -8.26
N GLY A 254 17.44 -43.32 -9.25
CA GLY A 254 18.89 -43.10 -9.38
C GLY A 254 19.17 -41.65 -9.76
N ILE A 255 18.43 -41.13 -10.74
CA ILE A 255 18.51 -39.75 -11.19
C ILE A 255 18.14 -38.78 -10.06
N ALA A 256 17.05 -39.01 -9.32
CA ALA A 256 16.64 -38.16 -8.20
C ALA A 256 17.73 -38.07 -7.11
N LYS A 257 18.41 -39.19 -6.79
CA LYS A 257 19.56 -39.17 -5.86
C LYS A 257 20.72 -38.35 -6.42
N SER A 258 21.02 -38.45 -7.71
CA SER A 258 22.06 -37.65 -8.35
C SER A 258 21.70 -36.15 -8.38
N CYS A 259 20.42 -35.83 -8.64
CA CYS A 259 19.88 -34.49 -8.63
C CYS A 259 19.97 -33.85 -7.24
N PHE A 260 19.57 -34.55 -6.18
CA PHE A 260 19.68 -34.02 -4.82
C PHE A 260 21.13 -33.82 -4.35
N LYS A 261 22.09 -34.59 -4.88
CA LYS A 261 23.50 -34.50 -4.50
C LYS A 261 24.27 -33.40 -5.24
N HIS A 262 23.95 -33.16 -6.51
CA HIS A 262 24.75 -32.29 -7.39
C HIS A 262 23.99 -31.07 -7.94
N TYR A 263 22.65 -31.10 -7.94
CA TYR A 263 21.81 -30.10 -8.59
C TYR A 263 20.67 -29.60 -7.68
N SER A 264 20.83 -29.68 -6.35
CA SER A 264 19.83 -29.23 -5.37
C SER A 264 19.50 -27.74 -5.44
N ASN A 265 20.37 -26.92 -6.05
CA ASN A 265 20.17 -25.48 -6.15
C ASN A 265 19.37 -25.07 -7.41
N TYR A 266 19.01 -26.03 -8.27
CA TYR A 266 18.27 -25.74 -9.51
C TYR A 266 16.76 -25.90 -9.29
N PRO A 267 15.96 -24.82 -9.42
CA PRO A 267 14.51 -24.87 -9.16
C PRO A 267 13.76 -25.87 -10.05
N VAL A 268 14.23 -26.03 -11.29
CA VAL A 268 13.61 -26.89 -12.30
C VAL A 268 13.58 -28.36 -11.91
N VAL A 269 14.60 -28.83 -11.18
CA VAL A 269 14.66 -30.21 -10.68
C VAL A 269 13.41 -30.52 -9.83
N TYR A 270 13.04 -29.62 -8.92
CA TYR A 270 11.88 -29.81 -8.06
C TYR A 270 10.55 -29.72 -8.81
N GLN A 271 10.48 -28.87 -9.84
CA GLN A 271 9.29 -28.76 -10.70
C GLN A 271 8.99 -30.07 -11.44
N TYR A 272 9.99 -30.67 -12.09
CA TYR A 272 9.79 -31.93 -12.83
C TYR A 272 9.55 -33.11 -11.88
N LEU A 273 10.25 -33.16 -10.74
CA LEU A 273 10.00 -34.19 -9.72
C LEU A 273 8.59 -34.08 -9.11
N SER A 274 8.07 -32.87 -8.91
CA SER A 274 6.69 -32.63 -8.47
C SER A 274 5.66 -33.13 -9.50
N LYS A 275 5.80 -32.73 -10.77
CA LYS A 275 4.96 -33.23 -11.88
C LYS A 275 5.01 -34.76 -12.00
N PHE A 276 6.16 -35.37 -11.76
CA PHE A 276 6.34 -36.81 -11.81
C PHE A 276 5.62 -37.55 -10.69
N ILE A 277 5.79 -37.12 -9.43
CA ILE A 277 5.06 -37.72 -8.29
C ILE A 277 3.55 -37.61 -8.56
N HIS A 278 3.11 -36.46 -9.03
CA HIS A 278 1.74 -36.23 -9.38
C HIS A 278 1.22 -37.23 -10.43
N PHE A 279 1.98 -37.41 -11.53
CA PHE A 279 1.65 -38.37 -12.59
C PHE A 279 1.59 -39.83 -12.09
N LEU A 280 2.53 -40.25 -11.24
CA LEU A 280 2.56 -41.61 -10.71
C LEU A 280 1.35 -41.94 -9.83
N TYR A 281 0.88 -40.99 -9.02
CA TYR A 281 -0.15 -41.26 -8.00
C TYR A 281 -1.58 -40.91 -8.43
N ASN A 282 -1.75 -40.19 -9.54
CA ASN A 282 -3.07 -39.95 -10.13
C ASN A 282 -3.48 -41.01 -11.16
N ASN A 283 -2.52 -41.70 -11.78
CA ASN A 283 -2.79 -42.77 -12.72
C ASN A 283 -3.06 -44.08 -11.98
N THR A 284 -4.33 -44.45 -11.85
CA THR A 284 -4.80 -45.68 -11.18
C THR A 284 -4.37 -46.98 -11.90
N SER A 285 -3.89 -46.88 -13.14
CA SER A 285 -3.44 -48.00 -13.98
C SER A 285 -1.99 -48.42 -13.76
N LEU A 286 -1.19 -47.62 -13.05
CA LEU A 286 0.22 -47.93 -12.77
C LEU A 286 0.37 -48.70 -11.45
N ILE A 287 1.00 -49.87 -11.49
CA ILE A 287 1.48 -50.54 -10.29
C ILE A 287 2.66 -49.71 -9.76
N VAL A 288 2.39 -48.90 -8.73
CA VAL A 288 3.38 -48.06 -8.08
C VAL A 288 4.44 -48.94 -7.39
N LEU A 289 5.54 -49.22 -8.09
CA LEU A 289 6.68 -49.99 -7.58
C LEU A 289 7.45 -49.27 -6.46
N TYR A 290 7.38 -47.93 -6.41
CA TYR A 290 8.24 -47.10 -5.56
C TYR A 290 7.46 -46.31 -4.52
N LYS A 291 7.96 -46.30 -3.27
CA LYS A 291 7.33 -45.56 -2.15
C LYS A 291 7.87 -44.12 -2.09
N PRO A 292 7.03 -43.08 -1.95
CA PRO A 292 7.46 -41.66 -1.89
C PRO A 292 8.39 -41.38 -0.71
N LYS A 293 8.30 -42.24 0.32
CA LYS A 293 9.19 -42.23 1.49
C LYS A 293 10.68 -42.28 1.11
N ILE A 294 11.03 -42.92 -0.01
CA ILE A 294 12.42 -43.05 -0.48
C ILE A 294 12.93 -41.71 -1.02
N PHE A 295 12.10 -40.98 -1.76
CA PHE A 295 12.41 -39.64 -2.27
C PHE A 295 12.58 -38.66 -1.11
N PHE A 296 11.66 -38.67 -0.15
CA PHE A 296 11.73 -37.80 1.03
C PHE A 296 12.96 -38.09 1.91
N LYS A 297 13.29 -39.37 2.16
CA LYS A 297 14.52 -39.74 2.88
C LYS A 297 15.80 -39.35 2.13
N SER A 298 15.78 -39.42 0.80
CA SER A 298 16.92 -39.00 -0.02
C SER A 298 17.09 -37.48 0.01
N LEU A 299 15.98 -36.72 -0.03
CA LEU A 299 15.99 -35.27 0.12
C LEU A 299 16.61 -34.86 1.47
N LEU A 300 16.12 -35.40 2.59
CA LEU A 300 16.64 -35.09 3.93
C LEU A 300 18.13 -35.47 4.13
N LYS A 301 18.66 -36.40 3.32
CA LYS A 301 20.06 -36.83 3.43
C LYS A 301 21.03 -35.89 2.72
N TYR A 302 20.61 -35.26 1.63
CA TYR A 302 21.48 -34.47 0.75
C TYR A 302 21.17 -32.97 0.79
N VAL A 303 19.96 -32.59 1.18
CA VAL A 303 19.51 -31.19 1.25
C VAL A 303 19.27 -30.83 2.71
N ASP A 304 19.99 -29.82 3.18
CA ASP A 304 19.74 -29.20 4.48
C ASP A 304 18.55 -28.23 4.37
N LEU A 305 17.33 -28.75 4.58
CA LEU A 305 16.10 -27.95 4.49
C LEU A 305 16.13 -26.70 5.41
N PRO A 306 16.59 -26.77 6.67
CA PRO A 306 16.70 -25.61 7.54
C PRO A 306 17.43 -24.43 6.91
N THR A 307 18.64 -24.62 6.36
CA THR A 307 19.38 -23.51 5.74
C THR A 307 18.62 -22.90 4.58
N VAL A 308 18.04 -23.71 3.68
CA VAL A 308 17.23 -23.23 2.55
C VAL A 308 15.95 -22.51 3.00
N LEU A 309 15.38 -22.85 4.16
CA LEU A 309 14.16 -22.25 4.68
C LEU A 309 14.42 -20.97 5.51
N PHE A 310 15.55 -20.90 6.21
CA PHE A 310 15.94 -19.78 7.08
C PHE A 310 16.79 -18.69 6.39
N THR A 311 17.16 -18.83 5.11
CA THR A 311 18.03 -17.89 4.36
C THR A 311 17.56 -16.43 4.25
N ASN A 312 16.43 -16.04 4.84
CA ASN A 312 16.14 -14.62 5.04
C ASN A 312 17.01 -13.99 6.15
N VAL A 313 17.80 -14.79 6.88
CA VAL A 313 18.67 -14.34 7.96
C VAL A 313 20.12 -14.72 7.61
N THR A 314 20.95 -13.69 7.41
CA THR A 314 22.44 -13.72 7.36
C THR A 314 23.13 -14.33 6.14
N LEU A 315 23.28 -13.54 5.07
CA LEU A 315 24.46 -13.64 4.20
C LEU A 315 25.64 -12.89 4.83
N GLN A 316 26.24 -13.48 5.86
CA GLN A 316 27.63 -13.25 6.21
C GLN A 316 28.22 -14.60 6.58
N HIS A 317 28.76 -15.29 5.57
CA HIS A 317 29.97 -16.13 5.59
C HIS A 317 29.87 -17.35 4.65
N GLN A 318 30.73 -17.31 3.62
CA GLN A 318 31.37 -18.42 2.88
C GLN A 318 30.46 -19.21 1.91
N SER A 319 30.87 -19.57 0.69
CA SER A 319 32.20 -19.86 0.13
C SER A 319 32.44 -19.25 -1.26
N MET A 320 33.72 -19.04 -1.59
CA MET A 320 34.20 -18.71 -2.94
C MET A 320 33.92 -19.89 -3.89
N ASP A 321 33.53 -19.59 -5.13
CA ASP A 321 33.34 -20.49 -6.30
C ASP A 321 31.92 -20.97 -6.70
N ALA A 322 30.84 -20.35 -6.21
CA ALA A 322 29.51 -20.51 -6.83
C ALA A 322 28.98 -19.17 -7.33
N LYS A 323 28.46 -19.14 -8.58
CA LYS A 323 27.72 -17.99 -9.13
C LYS A 323 26.72 -17.51 -8.07
N ILE A 324 26.82 -16.23 -7.66
CA ILE A 324 25.91 -15.62 -6.69
C ILE A 324 24.48 -15.82 -7.21
N PRO A 325 23.60 -16.57 -6.51
CA PRO A 325 22.24 -16.75 -6.97
C PRO A 325 21.54 -15.39 -6.94
N THR A 326 20.91 -15.02 -8.05
CA THR A 326 20.05 -13.84 -8.11
C THR A 326 18.87 -14.03 -7.15
N ILE A 327 18.40 -12.96 -6.50
CA ILE A 327 17.27 -12.98 -5.52
C ILE A 327 16.04 -13.72 -6.08
N LEU A 328 15.84 -13.67 -7.39
CA LEU A 328 14.77 -14.34 -8.12
C LEU A 328 14.91 -15.88 -8.12
N ASP A 329 16.13 -16.41 -8.24
CA ASP A 329 16.38 -17.85 -8.27
C ASP A 329 16.11 -18.49 -6.91
N GLU A 330 16.39 -17.77 -5.82
CA GLU A 330 16.13 -18.24 -4.46
C GLU A 330 14.62 -18.35 -4.18
N HIS A 331 13.83 -17.37 -4.61
CA HIS A 331 12.38 -17.42 -4.47
C HIS A 331 11.77 -18.57 -5.29
N LEU A 332 12.22 -18.76 -6.54
CA LEU A 332 11.77 -19.85 -7.40
C LEU A 332 12.16 -21.21 -6.80
N LEU A 333 13.38 -21.35 -6.27
CA LEU A 333 13.85 -22.56 -5.60
C LEU A 333 12.94 -22.94 -4.43
N LYS A 334 12.63 -21.99 -3.54
CA LYS A 334 11.71 -22.20 -2.41
C LYS A 334 10.31 -22.59 -2.91
N GLU A 335 9.79 -21.93 -3.93
CA GLU A 335 8.46 -22.19 -4.47
C GLU A 335 8.33 -23.64 -4.99
N TYR A 336 9.27 -24.09 -5.82
CA TYR A 336 9.22 -25.45 -6.37
C TYR A 336 9.56 -26.52 -5.33
N LEU A 337 10.45 -26.24 -4.39
CA LEU A 337 10.72 -27.13 -3.26
C LEU A 337 9.45 -27.38 -2.43
N PHE A 338 8.70 -26.33 -2.09
CA PHE A 338 7.44 -26.46 -1.35
C PHE A 338 6.35 -27.17 -2.15
N LYS A 339 6.25 -26.92 -3.47
CA LYS A 339 5.34 -27.70 -4.35
C LYS A 339 5.69 -29.19 -4.36
N PHE A 340 6.98 -29.52 -4.43
CA PHE A 340 7.45 -30.91 -4.35
C PHE A 340 7.12 -31.55 -2.99
N LEU A 341 7.38 -30.85 -1.88
CA LEU A 341 7.04 -31.32 -0.53
C LEU A 341 5.53 -31.51 -0.36
N LEU A 342 4.70 -30.63 -0.93
CA LEU A 342 3.25 -30.73 -0.90
C LEU A 342 2.75 -31.98 -1.64
N GLU A 343 3.29 -32.29 -2.83
CA GLU A 343 2.96 -33.52 -3.56
C GLU A 343 3.32 -34.78 -2.74
N ILE A 344 4.50 -34.80 -2.09
CA ILE A 344 4.86 -35.89 -1.18
C ILE A 344 3.88 -35.96 0.01
N ALA A 345 3.46 -34.81 0.55
CA ALA A 345 2.56 -34.74 1.69
C ALA A 345 1.15 -35.27 1.37
N PHE A 346 0.67 -35.11 0.13
CA PHE A 346 -0.59 -35.72 -0.31
C PHE A 346 -0.51 -37.25 -0.35
N VAL A 347 0.62 -37.81 -0.78
CA VAL A 347 0.77 -39.28 -0.92
C VAL A 347 1.19 -39.95 0.39
N ALA A 348 2.10 -39.35 1.15
CA ALA A 348 2.71 -39.92 2.35
C ALA A 348 2.74 -38.94 3.54
N PRO A 349 1.58 -38.44 4.01
CA PRO A 349 1.49 -37.35 4.99
C PRO A 349 2.25 -37.64 6.30
N LYS A 350 2.09 -38.85 6.85
CA LYS A 350 2.72 -39.26 8.12
C LYS A 350 4.25 -39.20 8.12
N VAL A 351 4.90 -39.26 6.95
CA VAL A 351 6.36 -39.19 6.85
C VAL A 351 6.82 -37.74 6.89
N VAL A 352 6.16 -36.87 6.12
CA VAL A 352 6.48 -35.45 6.06
C VAL A 352 6.29 -34.79 7.43
N TYR A 353 5.15 -35.02 8.08
CA TYR A 353 4.79 -34.34 9.33
C TYR A 353 5.57 -34.79 10.56
N ARG A 354 6.23 -35.95 10.50
CA ARG A 354 7.15 -36.38 11.57
C ARG A 354 8.51 -35.70 11.50
N HIS A 355 8.88 -35.18 10.33
CA HIS A 355 10.22 -34.65 10.06
C HIS A 355 10.23 -33.14 9.78
N ILE A 356 9.10 -32.53 9.42
CA ILE A 356 8.97 -31.08 9.20
C ILE A 356 8.11 -30.47 10.31
N PRO A 357 8.73 -29.73 11.26
CA PRO A 357 8.01 -28.97 12.27
C PRO A 357 7.18 -27.84 11.67
N VAL A 358 6.03 -27.53 12.30
CA VAL A 358 5.16 -26.40 11.87
C VAL A 358 5.87 -25.06 11.92
N LEU A 359 6.84 -24.88 12.84
CA LEU A 359 7.62 -23.66 12.98
C LEU A 359 8.48 -23.36 11.74
N TRP A 360 8.95 -24.37 11.02
CA TRP A 360 9.71 -24.17 9.77
C TRP A 360 8.82 -23.69 8.63
N LEU A 361 7.56 -24.12 8.62
CA LEU A 361 6.59 -23.62 7.66
C LEU A 361 6.24 -22.16 7.99
N LEU A 362 6.03 -21.86 9.27
CA LEU A 362 5.72 -20.50 9.71
C LEU A 362 6.87 -19.52 9.50
N SER A 363 8.14 -19.94 9.55
CA SER A 363 9.29 -19.05 9.29
C SER A 363 9.39 -18.64 7.82
N ALA A 364 9.09 -19.56 6.90
CA ALA A 364 9.09 -19.30 5.46
C ALA A 364 7.81 -18.60 4.96
N TYR A 365 6.79 -18.49 5.80
CA TYR A 365 5.48 -17.96 5.45
C TYR A 365 5.37 -16.45 5.68
N ASN A 366 5.01 -15.70 4.63
CA ASN A 366 4.86 -14.24 4.68
C ASN A 366 3.38 -13.78 4.74
N ALA A 367 2.43 -14.71 4.84
CA ALA A 367 1.00 -14.43 4.90
C ALA A 367 0.41 -13.70 3.68
N THR A 368 1.03 -13.82 2.50
CA THR A 368 0.58 -13.21 1.25
C THR A 368 -0.22 -14.18 0.36
N MET A 369 -0.83 -13.65 -0.69
CA MET A 369 -1.50 -14.41 -1.75
C MET A 369 -0.53 -15.00 -2.79
N SER A 370 0.78 -14.99 -2.54
CA SER A 370 1.78 -15.61 -3.43
C SER A 370 1.56 -17.12 -3.57
N SER A 371 2.00 -17.69 -4.69
CA SER A 371 1.91 -19.15 -4.93
C SER A 371 2.64 -19.95 -3.86
N LEU A 372 3.82 -19.48 -3.43
CA LEU A 372 4.59 -20.06 -2.33
C LEU A 372 3.79 -20.05 -1.02
N ASP A 373 3.27 -18.91 -0.60
CA ASP A 373 2.51 -18.82 0.65
C ASP A 373 1.23 -19.66 0.60
N GLN A 374 0.53 -19.72 -0.53
CA GLN A 374 -0.62 -20.60 -0.69
C GLN A 374 -0.23 -22.08 -0.51
N THR A 375 0.90 -22.51 -1.07
CA THR A 375 1.40 -23.90 -0.88
C THR A 375 1.78 -24.18 0.58
N ILE A 376 2.49 -23.25 1.23
CA ILE A 376 2.84 -23.40 2.65
C ILE A 376 1.58 -23.48 3.52
N LEU A 377 0.59 -22.61 3.27
CA LEU A 377 -0.66 -22.60 4.02
C LEU A 377 -1.46 -23.90 3.82
N THR A 378 -1.45 -24.48 2.62
CA THR A 378 -2.03 -25.82 2.40
C THR A 378 -1.29 -26.91 3.18
N MET A 379 0.05 -26.85 3.26
CA MET A 379 0.81 -27.79 4.08
C MET A 379 0.50 -27.65 5.57
N ILE A 380 0.40 -26.42 6.10
CA ILE A 380 0.01 -26.15 7.49
C ILE A 380 -1.39 -26.71 7.78
N TYR A 381 -2.34 -26.52 6.86
CA TYR A 381 -3.69 -27.05 7.01
C TYR A 381 -3.72 -28.60 7.00
N LEU A 382 -2.95 -29.24 6.11
CA LEU A 382 -2.84 -30.69 6.11
C LEU A 382 -2.15 -31.22 7.37
N LEU A 383 -1.10 -30.55 7.86
CA LEU A 383 -0.45 -30.85 9.14
C LEU A 383 -1.46 -30.88 10.29
N GLU A 384 -2.23 -29.82 10.46
CA GLU A 384 -3.21 -29.73 11.55
C GLU A 384 -4.31 -30.81 11.43
N LYS A 385 -4.66 -31.22 10.20
CA LYS A 385 -5.59 -32.33 9.98
C LYS A 385 -5.03 -33.70 10.39
N PHE A 386 -3.76 -33.98 10.12
CA PHE A 386 -3.15 -35.30 10.37
C PHE A 386 -2.47 -35.42 11.74
N SER A 387 -2.07 -34.29 12.34
CA SER A 387 -1.52 -34.17 13.69
C SER A 387 -2.19 -32.99 14.41
N PRO A 388 -3.44 -33.17 14.88
CA PRO A 388 -4.20 -32.10 15.53
C PRO A 388 -3.51 -31.66 16.82
N GLY A 389 -3.51 -30.34 17.05
CA GLY A 389 -2.92 -29.70 18.20
C GLY A 389 -1.47 -29.28 18.03
N SER A 390 -0.92 -29.35 16.82
CA SER A 390 0.43 -28.87 16.52
C SER A 390 0.50 -27.34 16.63
N LEU A 391 -0.55 -26.63 16.19
CA LEU A 391 -0.66 -25.18 16.35
C LEU A 391 -1.16 -24.77 17.73
N THR A 392 -2.01 -25.56 18.39
CA THR A 392 -2.58 -25.22 19.71
C THR A 392 -1.57 -25.31 20.85
N GLN A 393 -0.41 -25.94 20.62
CA GLN A 393 0.71 -25.90 21.56
C GLN A 393 1.24 -24.47 21.76
N PHE A 394 1.05 -23.59 20.77
CA PHE A 394 1.48 -22.20 20.83
C PHE A 394 0.29 -21.31 21.18
N ARG A 395 0.39 -20.57 22.29
CA ARG A 395 -0.68 -19.65 22.73
C ARG A 395 -0.87 -18.44 21.81
N TYR A 396 0.20 -17.96 21.19
CA TYR A 396 0.14 -16.87 20.21
C TYR A 396 0.96 -17.27 18.98
N ILE A 397 0.35 -17.17 17.80
CA ILE A 397 0.97 -17.59 16.53
C ILE A 397 1.81 -16.42 15.98
N VAL A 398 3.07 -16.70 15.65
CA VAL A 398 4.00 -15.78 14.98
C VAL A 398 4.48 -16.42 13.68
N TRP A 399 4.73 -15.63 12.63
CA TRP A 399 5.19 -16.10 11.33
C TRP A 399 6.24 -15.14 10.73
N GLY A 400 6.84 -15.58 9.62
CA GLY A 400 7.87 -14.86 8.88
C GLY A 400 9.17 -14.70 9.66
N SER A 401 9.95 -13.68 9.29
CA SER A 401 11.24 -13.34 9.92
C SER A 401 11.13 -12.98 11.41
N SER A 402 9.95 -12.55 11.87
CA SER A 402 9.69 -12.27 13.28
C SER A 402 9.72 -13.52 14.17
N LEU A 403 9.58 -14.72 13.60
CA LEU A 403 9.66 -15.98 14.34
C LEU A 403 11.04 -16.17 15.00
N CYS A 404 12.12 -15.81 14.30
CA CYS A 404 13.50 -15.95 14.79
C CYS A 404 13.81 -15.12 16.04
N LYS A 405 12.98 -14.12 16.36
CA LYS A 405 13.09 -13.31 17.58
C LYS A 405 12.55 -14.04 18.82
N HIS A 406 11.64 -14.99 18.61
CA HIS A 406 10.94 -15.72 19.68
C HIS A 406 11.43 -17.16 19.82
N TYR A 407 11.90 -17.75 18.72
CA TYR A 407 12.33 -19.13 18.63
C TYR A 407 13.68 -19.19 17.91
N GLN A 408 14.72 -19.72 18.57
CA GLN A 408 16.00 -20.04 17.94
C GLN A 408 16.17 -21.55 17.80
N PHE A 409 16.73 -21.98 16.66
CA PHE A 409 17.05 -23.37 16.38
C PHE A 409 18.57 -23.51 16.30
N ASP A 410 19.12 -24.52 16.96
CA ASP A 410 20.56 -24.81 16.86
C ASP A 410 20.83 -25.58 15.56
N ILE A 411 21.49 -24.91 14.62
CA ILE A 411 21.85 -25.43 13.29
C ILE A 411 22.94 -26.52 13.43
N GLN A 412 23.72 -26.52 14.52
CA GLN A 412 24.92 -27.35 14.63
C GLN A 412 24.67 -28.75 15.21
N ASN A 413 23.62 -28.94 16.01
CA ASN A 413 23.44 -30.18 16.77
C ASN A 413 22.41 -31.19 16.22
N ASN A 414 21.81 -30.95 15.04
CA ASN A 414 20.80 -31.85 14.43
C ASN A 414 19.56 -32.17 15.31
N ILE A 415 19.43 -31.59 16.50
CA ILE A 415 18.24 -31.69 17.37
C ILE A 415 17.32 -30.53 17.00
N LEU A 416 16.82 -30.63 15.78
CA LEU A 416 16.11 -29.58 15.04
C LEU A 416 14.60 -29.51 15.38
N ASN A 417 14.15 -30.34 16.32
CA ASN A 417 12.74 -30.49 16.70
C ASN A 417 12.32 -29.60 17.88
N HIS A 418 13.28 -29.07 18.66
CA HIS A 418 12.99 -28.25 19.82
C HIS A 418 13.79 -26.95 19.76
N PRO A 419 13.14 -25.78 19.90
CA PRO A 419 13.84 -24.51 19.93
C PRO A 419 14.73 -24.44 21.18
N THR A 420 15.97 -23.98 21.00
CA THR A 420 16.97 -23.80 22.05
C THR A 420 16.70 -22.57 22.91
N LEU A 421 16.04 -21.55 22.35
CA LEU A 421 15.53 -20.38 23.06
C LEU A 421 14.02 -20.25 22.83
N LEU A 422 13.27 -20.11 23.93
CA LEU A 422 11.80 -19.97 23.96
C LEU A 422 11.43 -18.65 24.65
N HIS A 423 11.18 -17.60 23.87
CA HIS A 423 10.52 -16.39 24.37
C HIS A 423 9.06 -16.41 23.98
N GLU A 424 8.16 -16.69 24.93
CA GLU A 424 6.73 -16.73 24.65
C GLU A 424 6.24 -15.40 24.03
N PRO A 425 5.58 -15.44 22.87
CA PRO A 425 4.97 -14.26 22.29
C PRO A 425 3.86 -13.72 23.19
N ASN A 426 3.66 -12.40 23.18
CA ASN A 426 2.60 -11.74 23.93
C ASN A 426 1.46 -11.30 22.98
N VAL A 427 0.34 -10.85 23.54
CA VAL A 427 -0.79 -10.35 22.72
C VAL A 427 -0.37 -9.26 21.71
N ASN A 428 0.64 -8.44 22.07
CA ASN A 428 1.12 -7.34 21.24
C ASN A 428 2.07 -7.80 20.11
N THR A 429 2.57 -9.04 20.10
CA THR A 429 3.47 -9.52 19.03
C THR A 429 2.77 -9.52 17.68
N LEU A 430 1.45 -9.73 17.63
CA LEU A 430 0.64 -9.61 16.41
C LEU A 430 0.91 -8.29 15.69
N PHE A 431 0.93 -7.18 16.44
CA PHE A 431 1.06 -5.84 15.89
C PHE A 431 2.49 -5.51 15.43
N ASN A 432 3.48 -6.31 15.83
CA ASN A 432 4.85 -6.21 15.36
C ASN A 432 5.07 -7.04 14.08
N VAL A 433 4.26 -8.08 13.86
CA VAL A 433 4.34 -8.96 12.69
C VAL A 433 3.59 -8.36 11.51
N LEU A 434 2.47 -7.68 11.75
CA LEU A 434 1.65 -7.06 10.70
C LEU A 434 2.22 -5.70 10.26
N ASP A 435 2.39 -5.52 8.95
CA ASP A 435 2.62 -4.21 8.34
C ASP A 435 1.28 -3.50 8.08
N ASP A 436 1.16 -2.29 8.64
CA ASP A 436 -0.05 -1.47 8.68
C ASP A 436 -0.48 -1.06 7.27
N ASN A 437 0.49 -0.73 6.42
CA ASN A 437 0.25 -0.28 5.05
C ASN A 437 -0.18 -1.45 4.19
N GLN A 438 0.60 -2.54 4.25
CA GLN A 438 0.30 -3.75 3.49
C GLN A 438 -1.07 -4.33 3.88
N LEU A 439 -1.45 -4.34 5.16
CA LEU A 439 -2.76 -4.84 5.60
C LEU A 439 -3.91 -3.94 5.13
N LEU A 440 -3.71 -2.62 5.14
CA LEU A 440 -4.70 -1.66 4.64
C LEU A 440 -4.90 -1.78 3.12
N ASP A 441 -3.81 -1.88 2.37
CA ASP A 441 -3.85 -2.10 0.92
C ASP A 441 -4.53 -3.44 0.59
N SER A 442 -4.26 -4.47 1.39
CA SER A 442 -4.94 -5.76 1.31
C SER A 442 -6.43 -5.67 1.63
N ALA A 443 -6.84 -4.75 2.51
CA ALA A 443 -8.25 -4.51 2.83
C ALA A 443 -8.96 -3.81 1.65
N TYR A 444 -8.33 -2.80 1.02
CA TYR A 444 -8.88 -2.15 -0.17
C TYR A 444 -8.95 -3.09 -1.38
N ASN A 445 -7.98 -4.00 -1.53
CA ASN A 445 -7.88 -4.98 -2.61
C ASN A 445 -8.17 -6.41 -2.16
N PHE A 446 -9.21 -6.56 -1.32
CA PHE A 446 -9.57 -7.86 -0.77
C PHE A 446 -9.91 -8.89 -1.86
N PRO A 447 -9.37 -10.12 -1.82
CA PRO A 447 -9.57 -11.10 -2.87
C PRO A 447 -10.97 -11.73 -2.81
N LEU A 448 -11.90 -11.20 -3.62
CA LEU A 448 -13.33 -11.54 -3.59
C LEU A 448 -13.63 -13.02 -3.85
N TYR A 449 -12.89 -13.64 -4.77
CA TYR A 449 -13.12 -15.01 -5.26
C TYR A 449 -12.30 -16.07 -4.53
N ARG A 450 -11.51 -15.68 -3.51
CA ARG A 450 -10.71 -16.63 -2.72
C ARG A 450 -11.64 -17.66 -2.07
N ARG A 451 -11.46 -18.93 -2.45
CA ARG A 451 -12.22 -20.03 -1.86
C ARG A 451 -11.71 -20.30 -0.45
N TRP A 452 -12.62 -20.62 0.45
CA TRP A 452 -12.25 -21.22 1.73
C TRP A 452 -11.53 -22.54 1.47
N PHE A 453 -10.51 -22.87 2.25
CA PHE A 453 -9.76 -24.11 2.04
C PHE A 453 -10.69 -25.31 2.17
N THR A 454 -10.88 -26.01 1.05
CA THR A 454 -11.47 -27.34 0.97
C THR A 454 -10.43 -28.24 0.31
N ILE A 455 -10.18 -29.43 0.86
CA ILE A 455 -9.25 -30.40 0.29
C ILE A 455 -9.87 -30.92 -1.01
N SER A 456 -9.60 -30.24 -2.11
CA SER A 456 -9.89 -30.74 -3.44
C SER A 456 -8.55 -31.05 -4.09
N ASN A 457 -8.37 -32.29 -4.54
CA ASN A 457 -7.26 -32.72 -5.41
C ASN A 457 -7.25 -31.98 -6.77
N SER A 458 -8.18 -31.04 -6.99
CA SER A 458 -8.14 -30.15 -8.14
C SER A 458 -7.07 -29.09 -7.87
N HIS A 459 -6.00 -29.21 -8.64
CA HIS A 459 -4.95 -28.23 -8.84
C HIS A 459 -5.39 -26.79 -8.65
N ILE A 460 -4.46 -26.01 -8.08
CA ILE A 460 -4.38 -24.59 -8.35
C ILE A 460 -4.21 -24.50 -9.87
N ASN A 461 -5.29 -24.22 -10.61
CA ASN A 461 -5.16 -23.94 -12.04
C ASN A 461 -4.22 -22.74 -12.17
N ASP A 462 -3.02 -22.97 -12.70
CA ASP A 462 -2.00 -21.96 -13.05
C ASP A 462 -2.50 -20.95 -14.12
N SER A 463 -3.78 -21.00 -14.50
CA SER A 463 -4.33 -20.30 -15.65
C SER A 463 -5.04 -18.97 -15.33
N LYS A 464 -4.87 -18.39 -14.14
CA LYS A 464 -5.33 -17.02 -13.85
C LYS A 464 -4.30 -16.26 -13.04
N ILE A 465 -3.34 -15.68 -13.76
CA ILE A 465 -2.57 -14.48 -13.46
C ILE A 465 -2.32 -14.29 -11.95
N VAL A 466 -1.19 -14.83 -11.49
CA VAL A 466 -0.57 -14.45 -10.22
C VAL A 466 0.02 -13.06 -10.43
N GLU A 467 -0.80 -12.02 -10.27
CA GLU A 467 -0.27 -10.73 -9.83
C GLU A 467 0.59 -11.01 -8.60
N ILE A 468 1.84 -10.51 -8.59
CA ILE A 468 2.73 -10.56 -7.41
C ILE A 468 2.09 -9.67 -6.35
N ASN A 469 1.04 -10.20 -5.75
CA ASN A 469 0.14 -9.45 -4.92
C ASN A 469 0.77 -9.41 -3.55
N ARG A 470 1.23 -8.22 -3.15
CA ARG A 470 1.53 -7.86 -1.76
C ARG A 470 0.28 -8.00 -0.85
N THR A 471 -0.85 -8.50 -1.36
CA THR A 471 -2.07 -8.68 -0.58
C THR A 471 -1.97 -9.89 0.33
N HIS A 472 -2.43 -9.72 1.56
CA HIS A 472 -2.47 -10.78 2.55
C HIS A 472 -3.52 -11.85 2.22
N ASP A 473 -3.23 -13.13 2.50
CA ASP A 473 -4.21 -14.22 2.33
C ASP A 473 -5.27 -14.18 3.46
N PRO A 474 -6.55 -13.92 3.14
CA PRO A 474 -7.60 -13.84 4.14
C PRO A 474 -7.89 -15.16 4.84
N CYS A 475 -7.59 -16.30 4.19
CA CYS A 475 -7.74 -17.61 4.81
C CYS A 475 -6.79 -17.82 5.97
N PHE A 476 -5.67 -17.09 6.06
CA PHE A 476 -4.80 -17.15 7.24
C PHE A 476 -5.07 -15.97 8.18
N ILE A 477 -5.03 -14.75 7.67
CA ILE A 477 -5.12 -13.54 8.51
C ILE A 477 -6.41 -13.49 9.30
N LEU A 478 -7.57 -13.82 8.72
CA LEU A 478 -8.82 -13.81 9.50
C LEU A 478 -8.80 -14.83 10.65
N HIS A 479 -8.18 -16.00 10.46
CA HIS A 479 -8.04 -16.99 11.53
C HIS A 479 -7.13 -16.50 12.65
N VAL A 480 -6.00 -15.89 12.28
CA VAL A 480 -5.08 -15.29 13.27
C VAL A 480 -5.78 -14.18 14.05
N LEU A 481 -6.46 -13.25 13.37
CA LEU A 481 -7.17 -12.14 14.05
C LEU A 481 -8.22 -12.65 15.03
N TYR A 482 -8.99 -13.68 14.65
CA TYR A 482 -9.95 -14.33 15.53
C TYR A 482 -9.26 -14.99 16.72
N TYR A 483 -8.19 -15.75 16.49
CA TYR A 483 -7.47 -16.46 17.53
C TYR A 483 -6.89 -15.49 18.57
N TYR A 484 -6.25 -14.40 18.13
CA TYR A 484 -5.75 -13.36 19.05
C TYR A 484 -6.88 -12.67 19.84
N LEU A 485 -8.04 -12.38 19.21
CA LEU A 485 -9.19 -11.84 19.92
C LEU A 485 -9.77 -12.82 20.95
N GLN A 486 -9.76 -14.12 20.64
CA GLN A 486 -10.19 -15.18 21.55
C GLN A 486 -9.25 -15.28 22.76
N CYS A 487 -7.95 -15.41 22.54
CA CYS A 487 -6.95 -15.46 23.62
C CYS A 487 -7.02 -14.20 24.49
N PHE A 488 -7.18 -13.03 23.88
CA PHE A 488 -7.35 -11.78 24.60
C PHE A 488 -8.65 -11.75 25.43
N SER A 489 -9.76 -12.30 24.93
CA SER A 489 -11.01 -12.42 25.68
C SER A 489 -10.84 -13.30 26.92
N GLU A 490 -10.17 -14.45 26.78
CA GLU A 490 -9.87 -15.35 27.90
C GLU A 490 -8.96 -14.69 28.95
N ASP A 491 -8.01 -13.85 28.51
CA ASP A 491 -7.13 -13.10 29.40
C ASP A 491 -7.87 -12.01 30.18
N CYS A 492 -8.88 -11.41 29.57
CA CYS A 492 -9.76 -10.43 30.23
C CYS A 492 -10.63 -11.08 31.30
N GLU A 493 -11.16 -12.28 31.06
CA GLU A 493 -11.98 -13.03 32.03
C GLU A 493 -11.16 -13.45 33.26
N LYS A 494 -9.86 -13.76 33.08
CA LYS A 494 -8.95 -14.15 34.17
C LYS A 494 -8.44 -12.96 34.99
N ASN A 495 -8.21 -11.80 34.35
CA ASN A 495 -7.59 -10.63 34.98
C ASN A 495 -8.61 -9.49 35.22
N ASN A 496 -9.46 -9.63 36.24
CA ASN A 496 -10.54 -8.67 36.56
C ASN A 496 -10.08 -7.26 37.03
N SER A 497 -8.78 -6.97 37.15
CA SER A 497 -8.28 -5.79 37.88
C SER A 497 -7.74 -4.63 37.04
N ASN A 498 -7.44 -4.79 35.74
CA ASN A 498 -6.74 -3.74 34.95
C ASN A 498 -7.48 -3.32 33.67
N VAL A 499 -8.33 -2.30 33.76
CA VAL A 499 -9.11 -1.70 32.64
C VAL A 499 -8.21 -1.06 31.55
N ILE A 500 -6.94 -0.76 31.87
CA ILE A 500 -6.00 -0.09 30.96
C ILE A 500 -5.49 -1.03 29.85
N LYS A 501 -5.23 -2.31 30.16
CA LYS A 501 -4.69 -3.28 29.19
C LYS A 501 -5.68 -3.57 28.05
N PRO A 502 -7.01 -3.70 28.30
CA PRO A 502 -7.98 -3.89 27.24
C PRO A 502 -8.12 -2.72 26.26
N ALA A 503 -8.06 -1.49 26.76
CA ALA A 503 -8.16 -0.30 25.93
C ALA A 503 -7.00 -0.22 24.92
N GLN A 504 -5.79 -0.48 25.39
CA GLN A 504 -4.58 -0.45 24.55
C GLN A 504 -4.64 -1.49 23.44
N PHE A 505 -5.03 -2.73 23.75
CA PHE A 505 -5.15 -3.78 22.74
C PHE A 505 -6.22 -3.46 21.68
N LEU A 506 -7.44 -3.09 22.10
CA LEU A 506 -8.53 -2.78 21.16
C LEU A 506 -8.22 -1.55 20.30
N LYS A 507 -7.52 -0.55 20.86
CA LYS A 507 -7.02 0.60 20.12
C LYS A 507 -5.94 0.19 19.11
N MET A 508 -4.95 -0.61 19.51
CA MET A 508 -3.92 -1.11 18.60
C MET A 508 -4.52 -1.97 17.48
N PHE A 509 -5.48 -2.85 17.78
CA PHE A 509 -6.18 -3.66 16.79
C PHE A 509 -6.88 -2.81 15.73
N TYR A 510 -7.42 -1.65 16.13
CA TYR A 510 -8.02 -0.70 15.21
C TYR A 510 -6.97 0.11 14.43
N VAL A 511 -5.96 0.67 15.11
CA VAL A 511 -4.88 1.48 14.50
C VAL A 511 -4.11 0.68 13.45
N LYS A 512 -3.86 -0.61 13.74
CA LYS A 512 -3.20 -1.57 12.84
C LYS A 512 -4.08 -2.06 11.69
N ASN A 513 -5.25 -1.46 11.46
CA ASN A 513 -6.19 -1.76 10.38
C ASN A 513 -6.76 -3.20 10.39
N CYS A 514 -6.63 -3.97 11.48
CA CYS A 514 -7.17 -5.32 11.59
C CYS A 514 -8.71 -5.34 11.47
N LEU A 515 -9.36 -4.35 12.06
CA LEU A 515 -10.82 -4.17 11.93
C LEU A 515 -11.23 -3.86 10.49
N CYS A 516 -10.47 -3.01 9.79
CA CYS A 516 -10.70 -2.69 8.38
C CYS A 516 -10.61 -3.94 7.49
N TYR A 517 -9.60 -4.78 7.73
CA TYR A 517 -9.43 -6.04 7.02
C TYR A 517 -10.59 -7.02 7.27
N ALA A 518 -11.10 -7.10 8.50
CA ALA A 518 -12.29 -7.89 8.82
C ALA A 518 -13.54 -7.35 8.09
N VAL A 519 -13.73 -6.03 8.02
CA VAL A 519 -14.83 -5.41 7.25
C VAL A 519 -14.70 -5.74 5.77
N ALA A 520 -13.49 -5.71 5.21
CA ALA A 520 -13.22 -6.11 3.83
C ALA A 520 -13.68 -7.56 3.56
N GLY A 521 -13.47 -8.47 4.52
CA GLY A 521 -13.90 -9.87 4.43
C GLY A 521 -15.40 -10.09 4.25
N LEU A 522 -16.25 -9.12 4.60
CA LEU A 522 -17.70 -9.17 4.36
C LEU A 522 -18.06 -9.04 2.87
N SER A 523 -17.13 -8.61 2.02
CA SER A 523 -17.30 -8.52 0.56
C SER A 523 -17.04 -9.83 -0.19
N SER A 524 -16.41 -10.81 0.48
CA SER A 524 -16.04 -12.10 -0.12
C SER A 524 -17.26 -12.88 -0.64
N TYR A 525 -17.11 -13.58 -1.75
CA TYR A 525 -18.12 -14.52 -2.24
C TYR A 525 -18.22 -15.78 -1.37
N SER A 526 -17.17 -16.15 -0.63
CA SER A 526 -17.17 -17.28 0.28
C SER A 526 -18.01 -17.01 1.54
N LYS A 527 -19.07 -17.80 1.75
CA LYS A 527 -19.92 -17.70 2.96
C LYS A 527 -19.12 -17.91 4.25
N HIS A 528 -18.16 -18.85 4.25
CA HIS A 528 -17.31 -19.13 5.40
C HIS A 528 -16.43 -17.92 5.75
N MET A 529 -15.81 -17.29 4.74
CA MET A 529 -14.99 -16.09 4.94
C MET A 529 -15.80 -14.94 5.54
N ARG A 530 -17.01 -14.70 5.00
CA ARG A 530 -17.91 -13.67 5.54
C ARG A 530 -18.35 -13.97 6.96
N ASN A 531 -18.64 -15.23 7.28
CA ASN A 531 -19.01 -15.62 8.65
C ASN A 531 -17.86 -15.39 9.62
N MET A 532 -16.64 -15.75 9.24
CA MET A 532 -15.44 -15.51 10.04
C MET A 532 -15.23 -14.00 10.30
N ALA A 533 -15.32 -13.19 9.25
CA ALA A 533 -15.30 -11.73 9.35
C ALA A 533 -16.38 -11.18 10.30
N ARG A 534 -17.63 -11.67 10.20
CA ARG A 534 -18.70 -11.29 11.13
C ARG A 534 -18.40 -11.67 12.57
N THR A 535 -17.82 -12.84 12.81
CA THR A 535 -17.43 -13.29 14.15
C THR A 535 -16.36 -12.37 14.74
N ILE A 536 -15.32 -12.02 13.97
CA ILE A 536 -14.26 -11.09 14.39
C ILE A 536 -14.85 -9.72 14.74
N ILE A 537 -15.67 -9.16 13.86
CA ILE A 537 -16.33 -7.86 14.09
C ILE A 537 -17.24 -7.92 15.32
N GLY A 538 -18.01 -9.00 15.47
CA GLY A 538 -18.91 -9.21 16.61
C GLY A 538 -18.16 -9.34 17.93
N MET A 539 -17.05 -10.08 17.95
CA MET A 539 -16.18 -10.21 19.13
C MET A 539 -15.56 -8.87 19.50
N TYR A 540 -14.99 -8.15 18.52
CA TYR A 540 -14.44 -6.81 18.74
C TYR A 540 -15.50 -5.85 19.31
N ARG A 541 -16.71 -5.82 18.72
CA ARG A 541 -17.83 -4.98 19.18
C ARG A 541 -18.30 -5.36 20.60
N LYS A 542 -18.30 -6.65 20.95
CA LYS A 542 -18.63 -7.15 22.29
C LYS A 542 -17.60 -6.67 23.31
N LEU A 543 -16.30 -6.89 23.04
CA LEU A 543 -15.20 -6.47 23.90
C LEU A 543 -15.17 -4.94 24.08
N LEU A 544 -15.37 -4.20 23.00
CA LEU A 544 -15.50 -2.75 23.03
C LEU A 544 -16.73 -2.30 23.84
N GLY A 545 -17.85 -3.02 23.71
CA GLY A 545 -19.05 -2.77 24.52
C GLY A 545 -18.80 -2.96 26.01
N LEU A 546 -18.16 -4.06 26.42
CA LEU A 546 -17.78 -4.33 27.81
C LEU A 546 -16.85 -3.24 28.37
N TYR A 547 -15.93 -2.73 27.54
CA TYR A 547 -15.07 -1.60 27.90
C TYR A 547 -15.85 -0.30 28.09
N ILE A 548 -16.79 0.01 27.19
CA ILE A 548 -17.60 1.23 27.24
C ILE A 548 -18.61 1.18 28.42
N SER A 549 -19.28 0.04 28.64
CA SER A 549 -20.34 -0.09 29.64
C SER A 549 -19.82 -0.34 31.05
N GLY A 550 -18.62 -0.94 31.19
CA GLY A 550 -18.17 -1.54 32.44
C GLY A 550 -19.05 -2.75 32.83
N ASN A 551 -18.51 -3.71 33.59
CA ASN A 551 -19.29 -4.81 34.14
C ASN A 551 -20.29 -4.27 35.19
N SER A 552 -21.51 -3.93 34.77
CA SER A 552 -22.62 -3.61 35.67
C SER A 552 -23.38 -4.90 36.02
N THR A 553 -22.89 -5.65 37.00
CA THR A 553 -23.70 -6.69 37.66
C THR A 553 -24.06 -6.34 39.11
N THR A 554 -23.77 -5.13 39.58
CA THR A 554 -24.26 -4.62 40.87
C THR A 554 -25.03 -3.30 40.70
N PRO A 555 -26.34 -3.25 41.02
CA PRO A 555 -27.21 -2.12 40.73
C PRO A 555 -27.17 -1.02 41.80
N ASN A 556 -26.01 -0.73 42.40
CA ASN A 556 -25.86 0.33 43.41
C ASN A 556 -24.48 0.97 43.30
N ASN A 557 -24.36 2.06 42.52
CA ASN A 557 -23.46 3.21 42.73
C ASN A 557 -23.34 4.04 41.43
N TYR A 558 -24.21 5.05 41.29
CA TYR A 558 -24.22 5.99 40.15
C TYR A 558 -22.94 6.83 40.03
N ASP A 559 -22.19 7.07 41.12
CA ASP A 559 -20.97 7.90 41.09
C ASP A 559 -19.75 7.21 40.45
N HIS A 560 -19.73 5.88 40.37
CA HIS A 560 -18.60 5.14 39.80
C HIS A 560 -18.71 4.92 38.29
N SER A 561 -19.93 4.93 37.73
CA SER A 561 -20.15 4.80 36.28
C SER A 561 -19.74 6.05 35.51
N GLU A 562 -20.11 7.25 35.99
CA GLU A 562 -19.70 8.51 35.36
C GLU A 562 -18.17 8.71 35.38
N ARG A 563 -17.51 8.40 36.51
CA ARG A 563 -16.05 8.48 36.61
C ARG A 563 -15.32 7.54 35.64
N ARG A 564 -15.90 6.36 35.31
CA ARG A 564 -15.29 5.39 34.38
C ARG A 564 -15.63 5.65 32.92
N ILE A 565 -16.84 6.13 32.60
CA ILE A 565 -17.17 6.64 31.26
C ILE A 565 -16.22 7.79 30.90
N ASN A 566 -15.95 8.69 31.86
CA ASN A 566 -14.94 9.74 31.68
C ASN A 566 -13.51 9.20 31.49
N LEU A 567 -13.18 8.02 32.02
CA LEU A 567 -11.88 7.37 31.79
C LEU A 567 -11.82 6.67 30.43
N SER A 568 -12.90 6.02 29.96
CA SER A 568 -12.90 5.38 28.64
C SER A 568 -12.76 6.40 27.51
N PHE A 569 -13.48 7.52 27.60
CA PHE A 569 -13.32 8.66 26.70
C PHE A 569 -11.92 9.27 26.73
N LYS A 570 -11.24 9.29 27.88
CA LYS A 570 -9.86 9.79 27.99
C LYS A 570 -8.83 8.91 27.28
N HIS A 571 -9.01 7.59 27.27
CA HIS A 571 -7.99 6.66 26.76
C HIS A 571 -8.26 6.20 25.32
N PHE A 572 -9.53 6.05 24.95
CA PHE A 572 -9.95 5.61 23.61
C PHE A 572 -11.27 6.31 23.16
N PRO A 573 -11.20 7.62 22.84
CA PRO A 573 -12.38 8.42 22.48
C PRO A 573 -13.07 7.93 21.20
N GLU A 574 -12.31 7.40 20.24
CA GLU A 574 -12.84 6.90 18.97
C GLU A 574 -13.69 5.63 19.17
N GLY A 575 -13.55 4.93 20.30
CA GLY A 575 -14.24 3.68 20.59
C GLY A 575 -15.75 3.77 20.45
N GLN A 576 -16.38 4.87 20.89
CA GLN A 576 -17.83 5.05 20.77
C GLN A 576 -18.24 5.31 19.31
N GLN A 577 -17.44 6.03 18.54
CA GLN A 577 -17.69 6.26 17.12
C GLN A 577 -17.54 4.97 16.31
N ILE A 578 -16.53 4.16 16.62
CA ILE A 578 -16.34 2.85 16.02
C ILE A 578 -17.52 1.94 16.34
N ALA A 579 -17.96 1.89 17.60
CA ALA A 579 -19.13 1.10 17.99
C ALA A 579 -20.38 1.50 17.19
N PHE A 580 -20.61 2.81 17.01
CA PHE A 580 -21.69 3.33 16.19
C PHE A 580 -21.58 2.88 14.72
N VAL A 581 -20.40 3.01 14.10
CA VAL A 581 -20.18 2.56 12.71
C VAL A 581 -20.43 1.06 12.55
N LEU A 582 -20.00 0.24 13.52
CA LEU A 582 -20.24 -1.19 13.50
C LEU A 582 -21.73 -1.54 13.66
N ASP A 583 -22.48 -0.76 14.44
CA ASP A 583 -23.93 -0.92 14.57
C ASP A 583 -24.65 -0.50 13.28
N THR A 584 -24.24 0.60 12.64
CA THR A 584 -24.73 0.99 11.30
C THR A 584 -24.46 -0.10 10.27
N LEU A 585 -23.25 -0.68 10.26
CA LEU A 585 -22.87 -1.79 9.38
C LEU A 585 -23.77 -3.03 9.61
N ARG A 586 -23.98 -3.41 10.87
CA ARG A 586 -24.84 -4.53 11.26
C ARG A 586 -26.28 -4.30 10.80
N ASN A 587 -26.83 -3.11 11.04
CA ASN A 587 -28.20 -2.75 10.65
C ASN A 587 -28.37 -2.81 9.13
N SER A 588 -27.38 -2.31 8.38
CA SER A 588 -27.34 -2.34 6.91
C SER A 588 -27.38 -3.77 6.35
N LEU A 589 -26.78 -4.74 7.05
CA LEU A 589 -26.70 -6.14 6.64
C LEU A 589 -27.89 -7.02 7.11
N SER A 590 -28.76 -6.50 7.97
CA SER A 590 -29.85 -7.26 8.56
C SER A 590 -30.91 -7.64 7.51
N HIS A 591 -31.27 -8.92 7.43
CA HIS A 591 -32.33 -9.41 6.53
C HIS A 591 -33.70 -8.99 7.09
N GLY A 592 -34.56 -8.39 6.26
CA GLY A 592 -35.92 -8.00 6.64
C GLY A 592 -36.03 -6.84 7.65
N GLY A 593 -34.91 -6.37 8.22
CA GLY A 593 -34.84 -5.23 9.15
C GLY A 593 -34.10 -4.02 8.60
N GLY A 594 -33.16 -4.20 7.65
CA GLY A 594 -32.47 -3.10 7.00
C GLY A 594 -33.44 -2.12 6.33
N SER A 595 -34.44 -2.64 5.59
CA SER A 595 -35.48 -1.83 4.92
C SER A 595 -36.33 -0.99 5.86
N VAL A 596 -36.59 -1.49 7.07
CA VAL A 596 -37.36 -0.77 8.10
C VAL A 596 -36.52 0.35 8.71
N LEU A 597 -35.20 0.15 8.82
CA LEU A 597 -34.24 1.11 9.36
C LEU A 597 -33.66 2.06 8.28
N GLY A 598 -34.23 2.06 7.07
CA GLY A 598 -33.78 2.91 5.95
C GLY A 598 -32.56 2.38 5.17
N GLY A 599 -32.04 1.21 5.51
CA GLY A 599 -31.07 0.43 4.71
C GLY A 599 -31.76 -0.48 3.69
N GLY A 600 -31.03 -1.03 2.73
CA GLY A 600 -31.63 -1.84 1.66
C GLY A 600 -30.77 -3.03 1.31
N SER A 601 -31.32 -4.24 1.43
CA SER A 601 -30.63 -5.42 0.91
C SER A 601 -30.74 -5.47 -0.62
N ARG A 602 -29.69 -5.93 -1.29
CA ARG A 602 -29.70 -6.14 -2.73
C ARG A 602 -30.66 -7.28 -3.05
N LYS A 603 -31.76 -6.97 -3.75
CA LYS A 603 -32.64 -8.02 -4.33
C LYS A 603 -31.89 -8.68 -5.49
N ALA A 604 -32.00 -10.00 -5.63
CA ALA A 604 -31.37 -10.76 -6.71
C ALA A 604 -32.03 -10.44 -8.06
N LYS A 605 -31.70 -9.32 -8.69
CA LYS A 605 -32.13 -8.99 -10.06
C LYS A 605 -30.99 -8.30 -10.80
N SER A 606 -30.58 -8.91 -11.93
CA SER A 606 -29.50 -8.53 -12.87
C SER A 606 -28.07 -8.50 -12.29
N PHE A 607 -27.09 -8.95 -13.10
CA PHE A 607 -25.64 -9.04 -12.77
C PHE A 607 -25.21 -9.95 -11.59
N HIS A 608 -26.13 -10.74 -11.03
CA HIS A 608 -25.83 -11.72 -9.98
C HIS A 608 -24.92 -12.85 -10.51
N ILE A 609 -24.00 -13.31 -9.67
CA ILE A 609 -23.25 -14.56 -9.89
C ILE A 609 -23.93 -15.64 -9.05
N SER A 610 -23.98 -16.89 -9.54
CA SER A 610 -24.59 -18.02 -8.80
C SER A 610 -23.98 -18.25 -7.41
N ILE A 611 -22.75 -17.78 -7.19
CA ILE A 611 -21.98 -17.88 -5.94
C ILE A 611 -22.35 -16.77 -4.95
N ASP A 612 -23.01 -15.70 -5.39
CA ASP A 612 -23.38 -14.59 -4.50
C ASP A 612 -24.48 -15.06 -3.53
N SER A 613 -24.18 -14.96 -2.24
CA SER A 613 -25.01 -15.51 -1.18
C SER A 613 -25.47 -14.37 -0.27
N GLY A 614 -26.74 -14.41 0.15
CA GLY A 614 -27.41 -13.33 0.90
C GLY A 614 -26.56 -12.75 2.03
N GLY A 615 -26.64 -11.41 2.20
CA GLY A 615 -25.91 -10.67 3.23
C GLY A 615 -24.44 -10.36 2.92
N ARG A 616 -24.00 -10.39 1.66
CA ARG A 616 -22.68 -9.93 1.20
C ARG A 616 -22.66 -8.41 0.97
N LEU A 617 -21.58 -7.72 1.37
CA LEU A 617 -21.31 -6.33 0.96
C LEU A 617 -20.73 -6.29 -0.46
N THR A 618 -21.06 -5.29 -1.27
CA THR A 618 -20.22 -5.00 -2.44
C THR A 618 -18.85 -4.49 -1.99
N LYS A 619 -17.85 -4.55 -2.88
CA LYS A 619 -16.54 -3.97 -2.60
C LYS A 619 -16.68 -2.46 -2.36
N ILE A 620 -17.60 -1.78 -3.05
CA ILE A 620 -17.94 -0.36 -2.81
C ILE A 620 -18.34 -0.10 -1.35
N HIS A 621 -19.28 -0.88 -0.82
CA HIS A 621 -19.73 -0.67 0.56
C HIS A 621 -18.64 -1.04 1.57
N ALA A 622 -17.89 -2.13 1.34
CA ALA A 622 -16.78 -2.50 2.21
C ALA A 622 -15.71 -1.38 2.25
N ASN A 623 -15.29 -0.88 1.09
CA ASN A 623 -14.31 0.21 0.98
C ASN A 623 -14.85 1.52 1.56
N PHE A 624 -16.15 1.80 1.45
CA PHE A 624 -16.77 2.94 2.12
C PHE A 624 -16.57 2.85 3.64
N PHE A 625 -16.94 1.71 4.25
CA PHE A 625 -16.77 1.52 5.69
C PHE A 625 -15.29 1.51 6.12
N ILE A 626 -14.38 0.97 5.30
CA ILE A 626 -12.93 1.03 5.55
C ILE A 626 -12.45 2.49 5.58
N ARG A 627 -12.82 3.31 4.58
CA ARG A 627 -12.46 4.74 4.55
C ARG A 627 -13.08 5.52 5.70
N VAL A 628 -14.33 5.24 6.06
CA VAL A 628 -15.00 5.81 7.23
C VAL A 628 -14.17 5.50 8.48
N LEU A 629 -13.83 4.23 8.70
CA LEU A 629 -13.04 3.80 9.85
C LEU A 629 -11.67 4.49 9.86
N LYS A 630 -11.01 4.73 8.72
CA LYS A 630 -9.76 5.50 8.68
C LYS A 630 -9.94 6.96 9.05
N ILE A 631 -11.01 7.59 8.59
CA ILE A 631 -11.30 9.01 8.83
C ILE A 631 -11.66 9.28 10.29
N LEU A 632 -12.23 8.31 11.01
CA LEU A 632 -12.49 8.46 12.45
C LEU A 632 -11.23 8.73 13.28
N SER A 633 -10.06 8.25 12.84
CA SER A 633 -8.78 8.56 13.48
C SER A 633 -8.25 9.97 13.16
N GLN A 634 -8.93 10.72 12.28
CA GLN A 634 -8.48 12.00 11.73
C GLN A 634 -9.61 13.04 11.77
N PRO A 635 -9.99 13.54 12.96
CA PRO A 635 -11.08 14.51 13.10
C PRO A 635 -10.80 15.85 12.37
N GLU A 636 -9.53 16.17 12.12
CA GLU A 636 -9.13 17.38 11.37
C GLU A 636 -9.34 17.25 9.85
N ASN A 637 -9.60 16.04 9.35
CA ASN A 637 -9.82 15.83 7.93
C ASN A 637 -11.14 16.45 7.49
N HIS A 638 -11.12 17.21 6.39
CA HIS A 638 -12.32 17.80 5.79
C HIS A 638 -13.46 16.80 5.57
N MET A 639 -13.12 15.55 5.21
CA MET A 639 -14.10 14.50 4.95
C MET A 639 -14.77 13.95 6.22
N PHE A 640 -14.26 14.24 7.41
CA PHE A 640 -14.83 13.77 8.67
C PHE A 640 -16.27 14.22 8.83
N GLN A 641 -16.54 15.53 8.75
CA GLN A 641 -17.88 16.07 8.95
C GLN A 641 -18.91 15.59 7.90
N PRO A 642 -18.64 15.65 6.58
CA PRO A 642 -19.57 15.13 5.57
C PRO A 642 -19.92 13.65 5.76
N ILE A 643 -18.95 12.83 6.14
CA ILE A 643 -19.16 11.38 6.33
C ILE A 643 -19.86 11.09 7.65
N TRP A 644 -19.48 11.78 8.72
CA TRP A 644 -20.12 11.62 10.02
C TRP A 644 -21.59 12.02 9.96
N ASN A 645 -21.92 13.12 9.28
CA ASN A 645 -23.30 13.54 9.05
C ASN A 645 -24.10 12.50 8.25
N CYS A 646 -23.47 11.81 7.29
CA CYS A 646 -24.11 10.70 6.57
C CYS A 646 -24.50 9.56 7.52
N LEU A 647 -23.57 9.15 8.39
CA LEU A 647 -23.81 8.06 9.33
C LEU A 647 -24.86 8.42 10.39
N LEU A 648 -24.90 9.68 10.83
CA LEU A 648 -25.90 10.16 11.79
C LEU A 648 -27.28 10.35 11.17
N ALA A 649 -27.37 10.57 9.85
CA ALA A 649 -28.64 10.82 9.17
C ALA A 649 -29.58 9.61 9.23
N LYS A 650 -29.03 8.38 9.18
CA LYS A 650 -29.82 7.14 9.22
C LYS A 650 -29.11 6.04 10.00
N PRO A 651 -29.84 5.20 10.75
CA PRO A 651 -29.25 4.10 11.53
C PRO A 651 -28.71 2.94 10.66
N ALA A 652 -28.93 2.98 9.35
CA ALA A 652 -28.43 2.02 8.36
C ALA A 652 -28.14 2.71 7.02
N ILE A 653 -27.19 2.17 6.26
CA ILE A 653 -26.85 2.59 4.90
C ILE A 653 -27.62 1.72 3.89
N ASP A 654 -28.12 2.35 2.84
CA ASP A 654 -28.78 1.64 1.75
C ASP A 654 -27.75 0.99 0.82
N LEU A 655 -27.62 -0.35 0.90
CA LEU A 655 -26.63 -1.11 0.14
C LEU A 655 -26.97 -1.28 -1.35
N ARG A 656 -28.00 -0.59 -1.84
CA ARG A 656 -28.37 -0.56 -3.27
C ARG A 656 -27.71 0.59 -4.03
N TYR A 657 -27.27 1.62 -3.32
CA TYR A 657 -26.73 2.86 -3.87
C TYR A 657 -25.34 3.15 -3.29
N VAL A 658 -24.53 3.89 -4.04
CA VAL A 658 -23.26 4.43 -3.54
C VAL A 658 -23.59 5.47 -2.45
N PRO A 659 -23.07 5.32 -1.22
CA PRO A 659 -23.40 6.23 -0.13
C PRO A 659 -23.05 7.69 -0.48
N GLU A 660 -24.04 8.58 -0.36
CA GLU A 660 -23.90 10.03 -0.53
C GLU A 660 -23.36 10.52 -1.88
N PHE A 661 -23.43 9.69 -2.93
CA PHE A 661 -22.78 10.01 -4.21
C PHE A 661 -23.15 11.40 -4.75
N LEU A 662 -24.44 11.68 -4.91
CA LEU A 662 -24.90 12.95 -5.47
C LEU A 662 -24.50 14.14 -4.60
N ARG A 663 -24.59 14.01 -3.27
CA ARG A 663 -24.26 15.11 -2.35
C ARG A 663 -22.78 15.47 -2.40
N LEU A 664 -21.89 14.47 -2.37
CA LEU A 664 -20.45 14.71 -2.39
C LEU A 664 -19.96 15.13 -3.79
N PHE A 665 -20.53 14.55 -4.85
CA PHE A 665 -20.14 14.87 -6.22
C PHE A 665 -20.53 16.30 -6.64
N PHE A 666 -21.72 16.74 -6.23
CA PHE A 666 -22.26 18.08 -6.46
C PHE A 666 -22.19 18.98 -5.22
N SER A 667 -21.17 18.78 -4.38
CA SER A 667 -20.98 19.56 -3.17
C SER A 667 -20.89 21.06 -3.47
N THR A 668 -21.54 21.87 -2.63
CA THR A 668 -21.52 23.34 -2.68
C THR A 668 -20.50 23.96 -1.72
N ASN A 669 -19.70 23.12 -1.04
CA ASN A 669 -18.72 23.56 -0.06
C ASN A 669 -17.51 24.23 -0.73
N ASN A 670 -16.80 25.11 -0.02
CA ASN A 670 -15.59 25.76 -0.55
C ASN A 670 -14.50 24.73 -0.93
N LYS A 671 -14.52 23.55 -0.30
CA LYS A 671 -13.61 22.42 -0.57
C LYS A 671 -14.29 21.30 -1.38
N PHE A 672 -15.25 21.63 -2.27
CA PHE A 672 -16.00 20.66 -3.07
C PHE A 672 -15.12 19.72 -3.93
N THR A 673 -13.93 20.17 -4.33
CA THR A 673 -12.97 19.37 -5.11
C THR A 673 -12.50 18.14 -4.34
N ILE A 674 -12.24 18.28 -3.03
CA ILE A 674 -11.84 17.19 -2.13
C ILE A 674 -12.98 16.19 -1.97
N GLU A 675 -14.21 16.67 -1.75
CA GLU A 675 -15.39 15.81 -1.59
C GLU A 675 -15.70 15.02 -2.87
N ARG A 676 -15.62 15.69 -4.03
CA ARG A 676 -15.78 15.05 -5.35
C ARG A 676 -14.69 14.03 -5.62
N GLN A 677 -13.42 14.37 -5.36
CA GLN A 677 -12.31 13.47 -5.58
C GLN A 677 -12.40 12.23 -4.66
N TRP A 678 -12.81 12.42 -3.41
CA TRP A 678 -12.97 11.32 -2.46
C TRP A 678 -14.01 10.30 -2.93
N ILE A 679 -15.20 10.77 -3.35
CA ILE A 679 -16.27 9.87 -3.78
C ILE A 679 -15.94 9.18 -5.12
N VAL A 680 -15.25 9.88 -6.02
CA VAL A 680 -14.80 9.31 -7.31
C VAL A 680 -13.72 8.25 -7.07
N ARG A 681 -12.74 8.52 -6.21
CA ARG A 681 -11.71 7.53 -5.80
C ARG A 681 -12.35 6.30 -5.15
N LEU A 682 -13.36 6.48 -4.29
CA LEU A 682 -14.12 5.36 -3.75
C LEU A 682 -14.69 4.49 -4.87
N CYS A 683 -15.29 5.07 -5.91
CA CYS A 683 -15.79 4.30 -7.06
C CYS A 683 -14.65 3.58 -7.81
N VAL A 684 -13.57 4.29 -8.16
CA VAL A 684 -12.43 3.74 -8.92
C VAL A 684 -11.83 2.51 -8.24
N ASP A 685 -11.51 2.63 -6.95
CA ASP A 685 -10.78 1.59 -6.20
C ASP A 685 -11.67 0.38 -5.86
N SER A 686 -12.99 0.55 -5.97
CA SER A 686 -13.98 -0.44 -5.56
C SER A 686 -14.62 -1.20 -6.69
N LEU A 687 -14.45 -0.81 -7.96
CA LEU A 687 -15.02 -1.54 -9.09
C LEU A 687 -14.19 -2.80 -9.38
N GLY A 688 -14.62 -3.96 -8.87
CA GLY A 688 -13.95 -5.24 -9.10
C GLY A 688 -14.86 -6.39 -9.51
N ASP A 689 -16.17 -6.25 -9.34
CA ASP A 689 -17.17 -7.21 -9.80
C ASP A 689 -18.36 -6.53 -10.53
N PRO A 690 -19.16 -7.28 -11.31
CA PRO A 690 -20.37 -6.73 -11.94
C PRO A 690 -21.46 -6.24 -10.97
N ALA A 691 -21.41 -6.65 -9.70
CA ALA A 691 -22.36 -6.21 -8.69
C ALA A 691 -22.01 -4.82 -8.14
N ASP A 692 -20.72 -4.46 -8.11
CA ASP A 692 -20.23 -3.11 -7.86
C ASP A 692 -20.75 -2.17 -8.95
N TYR A 693 -20.64 -2.56 -10.23
CA TYR A 693 -21.21 -1.81 -11.35
C TYR A 693 -22.70 -1.54 -11.17
N LEU A 694 -23.49 -2.53 -10.74
CA LEU A 694 -24.93 -2.35 -10.54
C LEU A 694 -25.23 -1.27 -9.48
N VAL A 695 -24.47 -1.23 -8.39
CA VAL A 695 -24.63 -0.19 -7.35
C VAL A 695 -24.27 1.19 -7.89
N MET A 696 -23.22 1.29 -8.70
CA MET A 696 -22.84 2.52 -9.39
C MET A 696 -23.91 2.97 -10.40
N GLU A 697 -24.47 2.03 -11.15
CA GLU A 697 -25.52 2.31 -12.13
C GLU A 697 -26.80 2.79 -11.46
N ASN A 698 -27.22 2.14 -10.37
CA ASN A 698 -28.37 2.59 -9.57
C ASN A 698 -28.19 4.03 -9.04
N SER A 699 -26.95 4.45 -8.82
CA SER A 699 -26.60 5.79 -8.34
C SER A 699 -26.24 6.75 -9.48
N LEU A 700 -26.41 6.31 -10.73
CA LEU A 700 -26.12 7.05 -11.96
C LEU A 700 -24.67 7.56 -12.04
N VAL A 701 -23.71 6.84 -11.45
CA VAL A 701 -22.30 7.27 -11.37
C VAL A 701 -21.71 7.49 -12.76
N PHE A 702 -21.82 6.51 -13.66
CA PHE A 702 -21.24 6.59 -15.01
C PHE A 702 -21.82 7.76 -15.80
N LYS A 703 -23.13 7.99 -15.72
CA LYS A 703 -23.80 9.13 -16.36
C LYS A 703 -23.17 10.46 -15.92
N HIS A 704 -23.09 10.69 -14.61
CA HIS A 704 -22.59 11.96 -14.08
C HIS A 704 -21.09 12.15 -14.33
N ILE A 705 -20.28 11.09 -14.17
CA ILE A 705 -18.82 11.16 -14.35
C ILE A 705 -18.44 11.37 -15.82
N LEU A 706 -19.09 10.68 -16.77
CA LEU A 706 -18.81 10.84 -18.21
C LEU A 706 -19.24 12.22 -18.73
N CYS A 707 -20.35 12.75 -18.22
CA CYS A 707 -20.76 14.13 -18.48
C CYS A 707 -19.75 15.13 -17.91
N ALA A 708 -19.35 14.97 -16.64
CA ALA A 708 -18.40 15.86 -16.00
C ALA A 708 -17.02 15.85 -16.67
N TYR A 709 -16.56 14.69 -17.16
CA TYR A 709 -15.30 14.59 -17.91
C TYR A 709 -15.28 15.49 -19.15
N SER A 710 -16.45 15.63 -19.80
CA SER A 710 -16.60 16.41 -21.03
C SER A 710 -16.61 17.92 -20.80
N LEU A 711 -16.64 18.37 -19.55
CA LEU A 711 -16.60 19.79 -19.21
C LEU A 711 -15.17 20.35 -19.31
N PRO A 712 -14.98 21.58 -19.80
CA PRO A 712 -13.66 22.23 -19.83
C PRO A 712 -13.02 22.39 -18.45
N SER A 713 -13.85 22.53 -17.41
CA SER A 713 -13.43 22.70 -16.01
C SER A 713 -13.01 21.39 -15.31
N ALA A 714 -12.92 20.28 -16.04
CA ALA A 714 -12.54 19.00 -15.46
C ALA A 714 -11.03 18.91 -15.26
N ASP A 715 -10.61 18.85 -13.98
CA ASP A 715 -9.21 18.69 -13.59
C ASP A 715 -8.59 17.43 -14.19
N MET A 716 -7.28 17.48 -14.47
CA MET A 716 -6.56 16.34 -15.05
C MET A 716 -6.59 15.12 -14.12
N GLY A 717 -6.44 15.30 -12.80
CA GLY A 717 -6.55 14.21 -11.82
C GLY A 717 -7.94 13.56 -11.80
N PHE A 718 -9.00 14.35 -11.99
CA PHE A 718 -10.36 13.82 -12.15
C PHE A 718 -10.47 13.01 -13.45
N LYS A 719 -9.97 13.55 -14.57
CA LYS A 719 -9.96 12.85 -15.87
C LYS A 719 -9.22 11.50 -15.78
N PHE A 720 -8.06 11.45 -15.14
CA PHE A 720 -7.34 10.20 -14.89
C PHE A 720 -8.16 9.20 -14.07
N SER A 721 -8.84 9.67 -13.02
CA SER A 721 -9.72 8.84 -12.20
C SER A 721 -10.86 8.24 -13.03
N VAL A 722 -11.49 9.02 -13.93
CA VAL A 722 -12.52 8.52 -14.84
C VAL A 722 -11.98 7.44 -15.77
N LEU A 723 -10.81 7.66 -16.37
CA LEU A 723 -10.20 6.68 -17.26
C LEU A 723 -9.82 5.40 -16.51
N ARG A 724 -9.27 5.50 -15.29
CA ARG A 724 -9.01 4.32 -14.43
C ARG A 724 -10.30 3.56 -14.08
N LEU A 725 -11.40 4.28 -13.79
CA LEU A 725 -12.71 3.65 -13.58
C LEU A 725 -13.16 2.86 -14.80
N LEU A 726 -13.00 3.43 -16.01
CA LEU A 726 -13.35 2.76 -17.27
C LEU A 726 -12.45 1.56 -17.57
N VAL A 727 -11.15 1.64 -17.27
CA VAL A 727 -10.23 0.49 -17.35
C VAL A 727 -10.74 -0.64 -16.44
N ASN A 728 -11.06 -0.35 -15.18
CA ASN A 728 -11.60 -1.35 -14.26
C ASN A 728 -12.95 -1.92 -14.72
N ALA A 729 -13.83 -1.09 -15.27
CA ALA A 729 -15.11 -1.51 -15.81
C ALA A 729 -14.96 -2.44 -17.01
N THR A 730 -14.05 -2.11 -17.93
CA THR A 730 -13.88 -2.80 -19.21
C THR A 730 -13.16 -4.14 -19.10
N LYS A 731 -12.49 -4.42 -17.96
CA LYS A 731 -11.99 -5.77 -17.62
C LYS A 731 -13.08 -6.84 -17.60
N HIS A 732 -14.36 -6.46 -17.43
CA HIS A 732 -15.47 -7.41 -17.41
C HIS A 732 -16.35 -7.29 -18.68
N SER A 733 -16.37 -8.35 -19.49
CA SER A 733 -17.16 -8.41 -20.73
C SER A 733 -18.65 -8.04 -20.57
N ARG A 734 -19.29 -8.44 -19.45
CA ARG A 734 -20.69 -8.07 -19.15
C ARG A 734 -20.88 -6.55 -18.97
N ILE A 735 -19.92 -5.87 -18.34
CA ILE A 735 -19.99 -4.43 -18.09
C ILE A 735 -19.73 -3.67 -19.39
N VAL A 736 -18.80 -4.14 -20.23
CA VAL A 736 -18.56 -3.58 -21.57
C VAL A 736 -19.85 -3.48 -22.37
N HIS A 737 -20.62 -4.57 -22.47
CA HIS A 737 -21.90 -4.55 -23.17
C HIS A 737 -22.91 -3.57 -22.55
N ALA A 738 -22.93 -3.42 -21.23
CA ALA A 738 -23.78 -2.44 -20.55
C ALA A 738 -23.36 -0.99 -20.86
N LEU A 739 -22.05 -0.70 -20.87
CA LEU A 739 -21.51 0.61 -21.22
C LEU A 739 -21.81 0.98 -22.69
N ILE A 740 -21.72 0.02 -23.60
CA ILE A 740 -22.08 0.24 -25.02
C ILE A 740 -23.57 0.56 -25.14
N ARG A 741 -24.43 -0.23 -24.48
CA ARG A 741 -25.89 -0.11 -24.62
C ARG A 741 -26.48 1.11 -23.93
N PHE A 742 -26.04 1.42 -22.70
CA PHE A 742 -26.68 2.43 -21.85
C PHE A 742 -25.93 3.77 -21.82
N HIS A 743 -24.62 3.76 -22.07
CA HIS A 743 -23.77 4.95 -21.94
C HIS A 743 -23.13 5.40 -23.26
N ALA A 744 -23.43 4.73 -24.38
CA ALA A 744 -22.88 5.01 -25.71
C ALA A 744 -21.34 5.18 -25.68
N ILE A 745 -20.65 4.33 -24.92
CA ILE A 745 -19.23 4.53 -24.56
C ILE A 745 -18.31 4.66 -25.77
N LEU A 746 -18.61 4.00 -26.89
CA LEU A 746 -17.83 4.09 -28.13
C LEU A 746 -17.88 5.48 -28.76
N LEU A 747 -19.04 6.12 -28.75
CA LEU A 747 -19.19 7.50 -29.22
C LEU A 747 -18.43 8.45 -28.29
N TRP A 748 -18.50 8.22 -26.98
CA TRP A 748 -17.75 9.01 -26.02
C TRP A 748 -16.23 8.83 -26.20
N LEU A 749 -15.76 7.60 -26.41
CA LEU A 749 -14.34 7.30 -26.65
C LEU A 749 -13.85 7.91 -27.96
N SER A 750 -14.58 7.78 -29.07
CA SER A 750 -14.17 8.41 -30.34
C SER A 750 -13.98 9.92 -30.18
N ARG A 751 -14.85 10.62 -29.46
CA ARG A 751 -14.71 12.07 -29.22
C ARG A 751 -13.45 12.43 -28.43
N HIS A 752 -13.14 11.68 -27.37
CA HIS A 752 -12.09 12.05 -26.41
C HIS A 752 -10.73 11.41 -26.70
N ALA A 753 -10.69 10.24 -27.34
CA ALA A 753 -9.47 9.58 -27.77
C ALA A 753 -8.85 10.23 -29.02
N THR A 754 -9.68 10.85 -29.88
CA THR A 754 -9.23 11.53 -31.11
C THR A 754 -8.91 13.01 -30.89
N ALA A 755 -9.30 13.59 -29.76
CA ALA A 755 -8.91 14.94 -29.37
C ALA A 755 -7.38 15.05 -29.20
N SER A 756 -6.83 16.26 -29.10
CA SER A 756 -5.41 16.46 -28.79
C SER A 756 -5.12 15.98 -27.35
N ILE A 757 -4.71 14.72 -27.21
CA ILE A 757 -4.33 14.15 -25.91
C ILE A 757 -3.01 14.79 -25.47
N SER A 758 -3.03 15.46 -24.32
CA SER A 758 -1.86 16.17 -23.77
C SER A 758 -0.87 15.26 -23.04
N SER A 759 -1.32 14.11 -22.49
CA SER A 759 -0.48 13.20 -21.70
C SER A 759 -0.34 11.80 -22.31
N LYS A 760 0.90 11.30 -22.35
CA LYS A 760 1.24 9.93 -22.78
C LYS A 760 0.51 8.87 -21.95
N GLU A 761 0.24 9.13 -20.68
CA GLU A 761 -0.46 8.20 -19.78
C GLU A 761 -1.94 8.11 -20.10
N GLN A 762 -2.60 9.22 -20.39
CA GLN A 762 -4.01 9.21 -20.80
C GLN A 762 -4.20 8.36 -22.05
N ARG A 763 -3.28 8.48 -23.01
CA ARG A 763 -3.26 7.66 -24.22
C ARG A 763 -3.11 6.17 -23.91
N LYS A 764 -2.22 5.78 -22.99
CA LYS A 764 -2.10 4.37 -22.54
C LYS A 764 -3.42 3.86 -21.96
N LEU A 765 -4.10 4.65 -21.12
CA LEU A 765 -5.39 4.25 -20.54
C LEU A 765 -6.48 4.10 -21.61
N PHE A 766 -6.56 5.02 -22.58
CA PHE A 766 -7.49 4.90 -23.71
C PHE A 766 -7.25 3.63 -24.54
N LEU A 767 -5.99 3.34 -24.87
CA LEU A 767 -5.63 2.13 -25.60
C LEU A 767 -6.00 0.86 -24.82
N CYS A 768 -5.75 0.84 -23.51
CA CYS A 768 -6.14 -0.27 -22.64
C CYS A 768 -7.67 -0.47 -22.62
N ILE A 769 -8.45 0.61 -22.53
CA ILE A 769 -9.91 0.55 -22.61
C ILE A 769 -10.37 -0.05 -23.95
N LEU A 770 -9.82 0.43 -25.06
CA LEU A 770 -10.18 -0.06 -26.40
C LEU A 770 -9.81 -1.53 -26.59
N GLU A 771 -8.65 -1.95 -26.09
CA GLU A 771 -8.21 -3.35 -26.12
C GLU A 771 -9.13 -4.26 -25.31
N ASN A 772 -9.50 -3.85 -24.09
CA ASN A 772 -10.46 -4.58 -23.27
C ASN A 772 -11.83 -4.71 -23.96
N ILE A 773 -12.31 -3.64 -24.60
CA ILE A 773 -13.57 -3.66 -25.35
C ILE A 773 -13.46 -4.60 -26.55
N HIS A 774 -12.38 -4.52 -27.31
CA HIS A 774 -12.11 -5.42 -28.45
C HIS A 774 -12.12 -6.88 -28.01
N ASN A 775 -11.40 -7.22 -26.93
CA ASN A 775 -11.33 -8.59 -26.40
C ASN A 775 -12.71 -9.08 -25.92
N ALA A 776 -13.48 -8.24 -25.24
CA ALA A 776 -14.83 -8.58 -24.80
C ALA A 776 -15.82 -8.82 -25.96
N LEU A 777 -15.65 -8.12 -27.09
CA LEU A 777 -16.47 -8.31 -28.28
C LEU A 777 -16.02 -9.53 -29.11
N ALA A 778 -14.72 -9.84 -29.12
CA ALA A 778 -14.15 -10.97 -29.84
C ALA A 778 -14.61 -12.35 -29.29
N GLU A 779 -14.97 -12.43 -28.01
CA GLU A 779 -15.49 -13.66 -27.37
C GLU A 779 -16.82 -14.16 -27.99
N LYS A 780 -17.53 -13.36 -28.78
CA LYS A 780 -18.84 -13.69 -29.36
C LYS A 780 -18.89 -13.47 -30.88
N SER A 781 -18.28 -14.39 -31.63
CA SER A 781 -18.41 -14.60 -33.10
C SER A 781 -17.98 -13.45 -34.04
N SER A 782 -17.47 -13.83 -35.21
CA SER A 782 -16.80 -13.00 -36.22
C SER A 782 -17.68 -11.92 -36.86
N ASN A 783 -17.07 -10.75 -37.11
CA ASN A 783 -17.56 -9.57 -37.84
C ASN A 783 -18.84 -8.90 -37.30
N GLN A 784 -18.69 -8.17 -36.18
CA GLN A 784 -19.61 -7.10 -35.82
C GLN A 784 -19.08 -5.75 -36.35
N PRO A 785 -19.89 -4.88 -36.98
CA PRO A 785 -19.44 -3.56 -37.48
C PRO A 785 -18.92 -2.64 -36.36
N ILE A 786 -19.28 -2.94 -35.11
CA ILE A 786 -18.74 -2.29 -33.92
C ILE A 786 -17.23 -2.53 -33.78
N MET A 787 -16.72 -3.67 -34.25
CA MET A 787 -15.31 -4.02 -34.19
C MET A 787 -14.47 -3.14 -35.12
N ASP A 788 -14.98 -2.85 -36.30
CA ASP A 788 -14.33 -1.96 -37.27
C ASP A 788 -14.20 -0.53 -36.70
N ILE A 789 -15.23 -0.06 -35.99
CA ILE A 789 -15.21 1.23 -35.30
C ILE A 789 -14.15 1.23 -34.18
N VAL A 790 -14.07 0.16 -33.39
CA VAL A 790 -13.06 0.06 -32.32
C VAL A 790 -11.64 0.07 -32.89
N ASN A 791 -11.40 -0.65 -33.99
CA ASN A 791 -10.11 -0.67 -34.68
C ASN A 791 -9.75 0.70 -35.26
N LEU A 792 -10.70 1.38 -35.89
CA LEU A 792 -10.50 2.72 -36.43
C LEU A 792 -10.12 3.73 -35.33
N ILE A 793 -10.83 3.71 -34.19
CA ILE A 793 -10.48 4.57 -33.04
C ILE A 793 -9.08 4.23 -32.51
N LYS A 794 -8.72 2.94 -32.47
CA LYS A 794 -7.40 2.48 -32.00
C LYS A 794 -6.28 2.97 -32.92
N ASP A 795 -6.49 2.94 -34.23
CA ASP A 795 -5.54 3.41 -35.24
C ASP A 795 -5.35 4.93 -35.16
N GLU A 796 -6.42 5.71 -35.08
CA GLU A 796 -6.31 7.17 -34.89
C GLU A 796 -5.61 7.53 -33.57
N CYS A 797 -5.84 6.73 -32.53
CA CYS A 797 -5.17 6.90 -31.26
C CYS A 797 -3.70 6.43 -31.29
N SER A 798 -3.26 5.64 -32.28
CA SER A 798 -1.88 5.14 -32.45
C SER A 798 -1.03 6.00 -33.43
N VAL A 799 -1.66 6.61 -34.44
CA VAL A 799 -1.00 7.35 -35.53
C VAL A 799 -0.49 8.75 -35.15
N LYS A 800 -0.97 9.37 -34.07
CA LYS A 800 -0.48 10.71 -33.60
C LYS A 800 0.94 10.67 -32.98
N LYS A 801 1.91 10.08 -33.65
CA LYS A 801 3.35 10.13 -33.33
C LYS A 801 4.18 10.85 -34.39
N GLU A 802 3.57 11.30 -35.48
CA GLU A 802 4.24 12.13 -36.49
C GLU A 802 3.44 13.40 -36.68
N SER A 803 3.80 14.44 -35.93
CA SER A 803 3.55 15.79 -36.43
C SER A 803 4.50 15.99 -37.59
N VAL A 804 3.94 15.84 -38.79
CA VAL A 804 4.49 16.36 -40.04
C VAL A 804 4.98 17.78 -39.77
N ASN A 805 6.28 18.01 -39.98
CA ASN A 805 6.87 19.32 -40.14
C ASN A 805 6.21 20.00 -41.36
N LEU A 806 5.12 20.73 -41.13
CA LEU A 806 4.41 21.51 -42.14
C LEU A 806 5.08 22.89 -42.42
N TYR A 807 6.42 22.93 -42.41
CA TYR A 807 7.22 24.11 -42.79
C TYR A 807 8.19 23.81 -43.94
N ALA A 808 7.83 22.92 -44.86
CA ALA A 808 8.70 22.59 -45.99
C ALA A 808 7.95 22.34 -47.32
N ILE A 809 6.87 23.07 -47.63
CA ILE A 809 6.38 23.16 -49.02
C ILE A 809 5.79 24.56 -49.25
N ALA A 810 6.67 25.54 -49.48
CA ALA A 810 6.33 26.81 -50.12
C ALA A 810 7.44 27.17 -51.12
N THR A 811 7.53 26.40 -52.19
CA THR A 811 8.21 26.81 -53.42
C THR A 811 7.26 26.51 -54.57
N ILE A 812 6.55 27.56 -54.99
CA ILE A 812 5.83 27.66 -56.25
C ILE A 812 6.90 27.79 -57.35
N PRO A 813 6.90 26.98 -58.42
CA PRO A 813 7.45 27.41 -59.69
C PRO A 813 6.36 28.13 -60.49
N SER A 814 6.69 29.33 -60.92
CA SER A 814 6.05 30.07 -62.02
C SER A 814 5.98 29.23 -63.29
N GLU A 815 4.83 29.23 -63.97
CA GLU A 815 4.68 29.50 -65.42
C GLU A 815 3.26 29.14 -65.90
N SER A 816 2.42 30.17 -66.08
CA SER A 816 1.67 30.57 -67.30
C SER A 816 0.55 31.54 -66.93
#